data_AF-A0A853C6Y8-F1
#
_entry.id   AF-A0A853C6Y8-F1
#
_cell.length_a   1.000
_cell.length_b   1.000
_cell.length_c   1.000
_cell.angle_alpha   90.00
_cell.angle_beta   90.00
_cell.angle_gamma   90.00
#
_symmetry.space_group_name_H-M   'P 1'
#
loop_
_entity.id
_entity.type
_entity.pdbx_description
1 polymer ?
#
loop_
_entity_poly.entity_id
_entity_poly.type
_entity_poly.pdbx_seq_one_letter_code
_entity_poly.pdbx_strand_id
1 'polypeptide(L)'
;MTAPATPRRIGVVGSGIAGLTAAYVASRSAHVTLLETDERLGGHADTHFVTDGATGRRLAIDTGFIVHNRRTYPVLLRLFDELGVRTQGSEMSMSIADEASGLEWAGALGVRGLFPTAANLRDRDFLTMLVEIPRFHRRARRLLRQSADASAGMTLAEFLDAGGFSPYFRRHFAEPLVAAVWSCDPDRAAHYPAAYLFTFLHHHGMLRVFGSPTWRTVSGGSRSYVDRVAAAVRTAGGEVRTSTPVLGVTETPTGVLVRTASGEETFDAVVVATHPHQALALLTHPTPAQSEILGELPYVANTALLHTDARLLPSAANARASWNFRRPHVGSGSVQVTYDLTRLQRLPTDIRYLVTLGGEHFVDPAKVIARRDYEHPLYTPTSVAARARLREADTARVVLAGAYHGWGFHEDGARSGLEAAERLGLRWPPAPVPDRAPVDLAPPRAARTAAPVAYATTITHRRRQPIGHAFRHRSHLWVVDLDGLPADGRIGRLRGQIAAIDHFTGRAPTVRADLDAFLARHDIDLRGGRVLMAAHARALGHCFNPISVFWCWAGRDTSGPPAATVVEVHNTYGDRHAYLVPADERGTGTVDKAMYVSPFHGTDGSYRVVAPPPTGPSGRLAVAVRLHNEDGSVFDASLVGAPSRIPLLPLAGLRGALLIRRHGVALWLRGLQVRPRPVHHQEGAR
;
A
#
# COMPACT_ATOMS: atom_id res chain seq x y z
N MET A 1 -0.44 -42.15 9.18
CA MET A 1 -0.88 -41.50 7.92
C MET A 1 0.36 -40.94 7.24
N THR A 2 0.73 -41.49 6.10
CA THR A 2 1.78 -40.97 5.22
C THR A 2 1.34 -39.61 4.67
N ALA A 3 2.23 -38.62 4.64
CA ALA A 3 1.94 -37.34 4.01
C ALA A 3 1.57 -37.57 2.53
N PRO A 4 0.54 -36.88 1.98
CA PRO A 4 0.21 -37.03 0.57
C PRO A 4 1.41 -36.63 -0.29
N ALA A 5 1.69 -37.42 -1.33
CA ALA A 5 2.77 -37.14 -2.26
C ALA A 5 2.51 -35.81 -2.99
N THR A 6 3.53 -34.98 -3.16
CA THR A 6 3.42 -33.72 -3.89
C THR A 6 2.99 -34.01 -5.34
N PRO A 7 1.90 -33.41 -5.84
CA PRO A 7 1.40 -33.65 -7.18
C PRO A 7 2.40 -33.17 -8.23
N ARG A 8 2.56 -33.94 -9.31
CA ARG A 8 3.54 -33.70 -10.38
C ARG A 8 2.91 -33.15 -11.65
N ARG A 9 1.62 -33.41 -11.89
CA ARG A 9 0.86 -32.92 -13.06
C ARG A 9 -0.37 -32.14 -12.59
N ILE A 10 -0.37 -30.83 -12.86
CA ILE A 10 -1.39 -29.90 -12.33
C ILE A 10 -2.18 -29.28 -13.47
N GLY A 11 -3.50 -29.34 -13.37
CA GLY A 11 -4.40 -28.53 -14.20
C GLY A 11 -4.69 -27.20 -13.53
N VAL A 12 -4.65 -26.10 -14.27
CA VAL A 12 -5.13 -24.79 -13.79
C VAL A 12 -6.22 -24.31 -14.73
N VAL A 13 -7.44 -24.16 -14.23
CA VAL A 13 -8.61 -23.78 -15.03
C VAL A 13 -8.92 -22.31 -14.82
N GLY A 14 -8.82 -21.52 -15.89
CA GLY A 14 -8.96 -20.06 -15.88
C GLY A 14 -7.62 -19.35 -15.74
N SER A 15 -7.39 -18.34 -16.59
CA SER A 15 -6.13 -17.59 -16.66
C SER A 15 -6.25 -16.13 -16.19
N GLY A 16 -7.22 -15.85 -15.31
CA GLY A 16 -7.20 -14.63 -14.51
C GLY A 16 -5.95 -14.57 -13.60
N ILE A 17 -5.74 -13.46 -12.89
CA ILE A 17 -4.56 -13.29 -12.02
C ILE A 17 -4.37 -14.41 -10.98
N ALA A 18 -5.47 -15.02 -10.51
CA ALA A 18 -5.40 -16.17 -9.60
C ALA A 18 -4.80 -17.40 -10.28
N GLY A 19 -5.32 -17.77 -11.46
CA GLY A 19 -4.81 -18.90 -12.23
C GLY A 19 -3.38 -18.67 -12.74
N LEU A 20 -3.07 -17.44 -13.19
CA LEU A 20 -1.72 -17.07 -13.60
C LEU A 20 -0.72 -17.20 -12.45
N THR A 21 -1.06 -16.70 -11.26
CA THR A 21 -0.20 -16.84 -10.07
C THR A 21 -0.05 -18.32 -9.68
N ALA A 22 -1.15 -19.08 -9.63
CA ALA A 22 -1.11 -20.52 -9.32
C ALA A 22 -0.23 -21.30 -10.32
N ALA A 23 -0.41 -21.06 -11.62
CA ALA A 23 0.37 -21.69 -12.68
C ALA A 23 1.85 -21.31 -12.60
N TYR A 24 2.16 -20.02 -12.37
CA TYR A 24 3.53 -19.55 -12.19
C TYR A 24 4.23 -20.23 -11.01
N VAL A 25 3.55 -20.32 -9.86
CA VAL A 25 4.10 -20.98 -8.66
C VAL A 25 4.25 -22.48 -8.90
N ALA A 26 3.22 -23.15 -9.38
CA ALA A 26 3.20 -24.58 -9.63
C ALA A 26 4.26 -25.03 -10.64
N SER A 27 4.50 -24.22 -11.69
CA SER A 27 5.45 -24.55 -12.76
C SER A 27 6.89 -24.72 -12.29
N ARG A 28 7.24 -24.25 -11.08
CA ARG A 28 8.58 -24.40 -10.50
C ARG A 28 8.91 -25.84 -10.10
N SER A 29 7.91 -26.66 -9.81
CA SER A 29 8.10 -28.00 -9.25
C SER A 29 7.17 -29.06 -9.85
N ALA A 30 6.24 -28.67 -10.73
CA ALA A 30 5.29 -29.56 -11.36
C ALA A 30 5.08 -29.19 -12.84
N HIS A 31 4.65 -30.15 -13.64
CA HIS A 31 4.18 -29.91 -15.00
C HIS A 31 2.77 -29.31 -14.94
N VAL A 32 2.62 -28.09 -15.42
CA VAL A 32 1.35 -27.34 -15.36
C VAL A 32 0.70 -27.30 -16.74
N THR A 33 -0.60 -27.54 -16.81
CA THR A 33 -1.43 -27.21 -17.97
C THR A 33 -2.43 -26.12 -17.58
N LEU A 34 -2.19 -24.90 -18.07
CA LEU A 34 -3.10 -23.76 -17.90
C LEU A 34 -4.14 -23.76 -19.04
N LEU A 35 -5.42 -23.85 -18.67
CA LEU A 35 -6.56 -23.95 -19.58
C LEU A 35 -7.38 -22.66 -19.50
N GLU A 36 -7.60 -22.01 -20.63
CA GLU A 36 -8.37 -20.78 -20.74
C GLU A 36 -9.47 -20.93 -21.80
N THR A 37 -10.69 -20.49 -21.46
CA THR A 37 -11.84 -20.53 -22.38
C THR A 37 -11.70 -19.50 -23.50
N ASP A 38 -11.18 -18.31 -23.19
CA ASP A 38 -10.99 -17.24 -24.15
C ASP A 38 -9.78 -17.48 -25.06
N GLU A 39 -9.74 -16.78 -26.20
CA GLU A 39 -8.56 -16.71 -27.08
C GLU A 39 -7.38 -15.95 -26.44
N ARG A 40 -7.61 -15.30 -25.29
CA ARG A 40 -6.66 -14.42 -24.62
C ARG A 40 -6.53 -14.80 -23.14
N LEU A 41 -5.30 -14.75 -22.64
CA LEU A 41 -5.03 -14.90 -21.22
C LEU A 41 -5.28 -13.60 -20.43
N GLY A 42 -5.54 -13.71 -19.13
CA GLY A 42 -5.51 -12.60 -18.19
C GLY A 42 -6.86 -12.19 -17.60
N GLY A 43 -7.98 -12.62 -18.21
CA GLY A 43 -9.33 -12.23 -17.79
C GLY A 43 -9.43 -10.69 -17.64
N HIS A 44 -9.74 -10.22 -16.43
CA HIS A 44 -9.82 -8.79 -16.09
C HIS A 44 -8.52 -7.99 -16.32
N ALA A 45 -7.35 -8.62 -16.47
CA ALA A 45 -6.16 -7.93 -16.99
C ALA A 45 -6.30 -7.76 -18.51
N ASP A 46 -7.01 -6.72 -18.94
CA ASP A 46 -7.45 -6.51 -20.32
C ASP A 46 -6.83 -5.23 -20.90
N THR A 47 -5.91 -5.39 -21.85
CA THR A 47 -5.22 -4.29 -22.54
C THR A 47 -5.72 -4.16 -23.98
N HIS A 48 -6.28 -3.00 -24.31
CA HIS A 48 -6.67 -2.62 -25.66
C HIS A 48 -5.53 -1.88 -26.36
N PHE A 49 -5.19 -2.31 -27.58
CA PHE A 49 -4.25 -1.58 -28.42
C PHE A 49 -4.99 -0.64 -29.35
N VAL A 50 -4.76 0.66 -29.20
CA VAL A 50 -5.43 1.70 -29.97
C VAL A 50 -4.37 2.55 -30.67
N THR A 51 -4.54 2.79 -31.98
CA THR A 51 -3.71 3.76 -32.69
C THR A 51 -4.29 5.15 -32.47
N ASP A 52 -3.51 6.03 -31.86
CA ASP A 52 -3.87 7.43 -31.66
C ASP A 52 -3.97 8.13 -33.03
N GLY A 53 -5.15 8.65 -33.35
CA GLY A 53 -5.40 9.33 -34.62
C GLY A 53 -4.65 10.65 -34.80
N ALA A 54 -4.24 11.31 -33.71
CA ALA A 54 -3.49 12.57 -33.76
C ALA A 54 -1.99 12.34 -33.89
N THR A 55 -1.44 11.32 -33.23
CA THR A 55 0.01 11.09 -33.16
C THR A 55 0.49 9.90 -33.99
N GLY A 56 -0.43 9.06 -34.49
CA GLY A 56 -0.12 7.77 -35.12
C GLY A 56 0.47 6.73 -34.16
N ARG A 57 0.61 7.06 -32.86
CA ARG A 57 1.24 6.20 -31.87
C ARG A 57 0.30 5.08 -31.44
N ARG A 58 0.81 3.86 -31.37
CA ARG A 58 0.08 2.75 -30.74
C ARG A 58 0.13 2.88 -29.22
N LEU A 59 -1.04 3.00 -28.62
CA LEU A 59 -1.26 3.05 -27.17
C LEU A 59 -1.73 1.69 -26.67
N ALA A 60 -1.36 1.36 -25.43
CA ALA A 60 -1.83 0.19 -24.71
C ALA A 60 -2.67 0.70 -23.53
N ILE A 61 -3.96 0.39 -23.53
CA ILE A 61 -4.95 0.98 -22.64
C ILE A 61 -5.62 -0.12 -21.84
N ASP A 62 -5.37 -0.17 -20.54
CA ASP A 62 -6.03 -1.13 -19.64
C ASP A 62 -7.45 -0.68 -19.26
N THR A 63 -8.43 -1.58 -19.35
CA THR A 63 -9.86 -1.28 -19.05
C THR A 63 -10.42 -2.04 -17.85
N GLY A 64 -9.82 -3.17 -17.48
CA GLY A 64 -10.22 -3.96 -16.30
C GLY A 64 -9.30 -3.70 -15.11
N PHE A 65 -8.14 -4.35 -15.06
CA PHE A 65 -7.11 -4.07 -14.06
C PHE A 65 -6.22 -2.91 -14.49
N ILE A 66 -6.35 -1.80 -13.78
CA ILE A 66 -5.69 -0.55 -14.16
C ILE A 66 -4.61 -0.14 -13.16
N VAL A 67 -4.84 -0.32 -11.85
CA VAL A 67 -3.94 0.21 -10.80
C VAL A 67 -3.62 -0.76 -9.68
N HIS A 68 -2.45 -0.56 -9.08
CA HIS A 68 -2.00 -1.20 -7.85
C HIS A 68 -1.22 -0.20 -6.98
N ASN A 69 -0.82 -0.61 -5.77
CA ASN A 69 0.07 0.19 -4.93
C ASN A 69 1.00 -0.71 -4.08
N ARG A 70 2.09 -0.14 -3.57
CA ARG A 70 3.11 -0.88 -2.80
C ARG A 70 2.66 -1.41 -1.44
N ARG A 71 1.57 -0.87 -0.90
CA ARG A 71 1.11 -1.21 0.45
C ARG A 71 0.15 -2.40 0.45
N THR A 72 -0.74 -2.48 -0.53
CA THR A 72 -1.85 -3.43 -0.52
C THR A 72 -1.75 -4.50 -1.61
N TYR A 73 -0.62 -4.59 -2.35
CA TYR A 73 -0.39 -5.56 -3.43
C TYR A 73 0.94 -6.33 -3.30
N PRO A 74 1.31 -6.90 -2.13
CA PRO A 74 2.61 -7.54 -1.94
C PRO A 74 2.85 -8.77 -2.83
N VAL A 75 1.85 -9.66 -3.01
CA VAL A 75 2.01 -10.88 -3.82
C VAL A 75 2.15 -10.53 -5.29
N LEU A 76 1.30 -9.62 -5.79
CA LEU A 76 1.39 -9.13 -7.17
C LEU A 76 2.73 -8.45 -7.44
N LEU A 77 3.23 -7.65 -6.49
CA LEU A 77 4.52 -6.97 -6.65
C LEU A 77 5.69 -7.93 -6.65
N ARG A 78 5.67 -8.96 -5.81
CA ARG A 78 6.67 -10.04 -5.88
C ARG A 78 6.67 -10.71 -7.26
N LEU A 79 5.49 -10.99 -7.82
CA LEU A 79 5.36 -11.56 -9.16
C LEU A 79 5.96 -10.62 -10.22
N PHE A 80 5.66 -9.32 -10.11
CA PHE A 80 6.19 -8.30 -11.02
C PHE A 80 7.71 -8.18 -10.92
N ASP A 81 8.26 -8.20 -9.71
CA ASP A 81 9.70 -8.08 -9.48
C ASP A 81 10.46 -9.26 -10.08
N GLU A 82 10.00 -10.50 -9.86
CA GLU A 82 10.62 -11.70 -10.44
C GLU A 82 10.52 -11.74 -11.99
N LEU A 83 9.44 -11.18 -12.56
CA LEU A 83 9.22 -11.13 -14.00
C LEU A 83 9.78 -9.87 -14.69
N GLY A 84 10.36 -8.93 -13.92
CA GLY A 84 10.84 -7.64 -14.43
C GLY A 84 9.73 -6.77 -15.05
N VAL A 85 8.52 -6.80 -14.50
CA VAL A 85 7.38 -6.00 -14.94
C VAL A 85 7.54 -4.57 -14.45
N ARG A 86 7.63 -3.63 -15.38
CA ARG A 86 7.76 -2.20 -15.06
C ARG A 86 6.42 -1.57 -14.77
N THR A 87 6.42 -0.63 -13.83
CA THR A 87 5.22 0.12 -13.41
C THR A 87 5.54 1.61 -13.34
N GLN A 88 4.53 2.46 -13.48
CA GLN A 88 4.64 3.92 -13.42
C GLN A 88 3.63 4.53 -12.47
N GLY A 89 3.82 5.78 -12.06
CA GLY A 89 2.89 6.47 -11.16
C GLY A 89 1.53 6.69 -11.82
N SER A 90 0.45 6.52 -11.05
CA SER A 90 -0.94 6.74 -11.46
C SER A 90 -1.55 7.90 -10.69
N GLU A 91 -2.43 8.65 -11.33
CA GLU A 91 -3.32 9.59 -10.66
C GLU A 91 -4.64 8.88 -10.35
N MET A 92 -5.24 9.09 -9.17
CA MET A 92 -6.40 8.33 -8.68
C MET A 92 -7.42 9.22 -7.95
N SER A 93 -7.62 10.46 -8.43
CA SER A 93 -8.67 11.31 -7.88
C SER A 93 -10.05 10.80 -8.28
N MET A 94 -11.04 11.12 -7.45
CA MET A 94 -12.45 10.89 -7.73
C MET A 94 -13.23 12.21 -7.74
N SER A 95 -14.20 12.31 -8.63
CA SER A 95 -15.19 13.39 -8.69
C SER A 95 -16.61 12.85 -8.57
N ILE A 96 -17.49 13.72 -8.09
CA ILE A 96 -18.93 13.50 -8.00
C ILE A 96 -19.59 14.61 -8.82
N ALA A 97 -20.49 14.21 -9.72
CA ALA A 97 -21.40 15.09 -10.45
C ALA A 97 -22.85 14.62 -10.24
N ASP A 98 -23.74 15.50 -9.79
CA ASP A 98 -25.18 15.23 -9.67
C ASP A 98 -25.96 16.26 -10.49
N GLU A 99 -26.63 15.79 -11.54
CA GLU A 99 -27.34 16.66 -12.47
C GLU A 99 -28.55 17.33 -11.84
N ALA A 100 -29.21 16.67 -10.89
CA ALA A 100 -30.41 17.21 -10.25
C ALA A 100 -30.12 18.42 -9.36
N SER A 101 -28.98 18.39 -8.65
CA SER A 101 -28.54 19.51 -7.82
C SER A 101 -27.59 20.47 -8.55
N GLY A 102 -27.02 20.06 -9.68
CA GLY A 102 -25.95 20.77 -10.37
C GLY A 102 -24.61 20.72 -9.63
N LEU A 103 -24.48 19.88 -8.60
CA LEU A 103 -23.26 19.77 -7.80
C LEU A 103 -22.17 19.04 -8.59
N GLU A 104 -21.01 19.66 -8.72
CA GLU A 104 -19.77 19.01 -9.15
C GLU A 104 -18.65 19.29 -8.14
N TRP A 105 -17.87 18.28 -7.76
CA TRP A 105 -16.67 18.45 -6.94
C TRP A 105 -15.72 17.24 -6.99
N ALA A 106 -14.43 17.47 -6.67
CA ALA A 106 -13.36 16.47 -6.63
C ALA A 106 -12.38 16.77 -5.49
N GLY A 107 -12.61 16.18 -4.31
CA GLY A 107 -11.86 16.54 -3.09
C GLY A 107 -10.34 16.32 -3.17
N ALA A 108 -9.89 15.30 -3.90
CA ALA A 108 -8.46 14.99 -4.03
C ALA A 108 -7.66 16.00 -4.86
N LEU A 109 -8.33 16.92 -5.59
CA LEU A 109 -7.69 17.99 -6.36
C LEU A 109 -7.51 19.29 -5.56
N GLY A 110 -7.66 19.21 -4.24
CA GLY A 110 -7.49 20.33 -3.33
C GLY A 110 -8.58 21.39 -3.50
N VAL A 111 -8.26 22.64 -3.17
CA VAL A 111 -9.24 23.74 -3.13
C VAL A 111 -9.94 23.95 -4.47
N ARG A 112 -9.22 23.83 -5.58
CA ARG A 112 -9.80 23.98 -6.93
C ARG A 112 -10.81 22.86 -7.25
N GLY A 113 -10.58 21.64 -6.79
CA GLY A 113 -11.52 20.54 -6.96
C GLY A 113 -12.68 20.55 -5.97
N LEU A 114 -12.47 21.04 -4.74
CA LEU A 114 -13.56 21.21 -3.77
C LEU A 114 -14.53 22.32 -4.18
N PHE A 115 -14.02 23.39 -4.79
CA PHE A 115 -14.80 24.53 -5.25
C PHE A 115 -14.53 24.79 -6.73
N PRO A 116 -14.96 23.88 -7.63
CA PRO A 116 -14.69 24.01 -9.05
C PRO A 116 -15.42 25.21 -9.67
N THR A 117 -16.53 25.64 -9.06
CA THR A 117 -17.26 26.86 -9.41
C THR A 117 -17.56 27.69 -8.16
N ALA A 118 -17.92 28.97 -8.35
CA ALA A 118 -18.32 29.84 -7.26
C ALA A 118 -19.67 29.43 -6.61
N ALA A 119 -20.49 28.63 -7.30
CA ALA A 119 -21.76 28.14 -6.76
C ALA A 119 -21.54 27.22 -5.56
N ASN A 120 -20.48 26.39 -5.58
CA ASN A 120 -20.11 25.52 -4.47
C ASN A 120 -19.86 26.29 -3.16
N LEU A 121 -19.34 27.51 -3.22
CA LEU A 121 -19.10 28.35 -2.03
C LEU A 121 -20.39 28.92 -1.42
N ARG A 122 -21.48 28.93 -2.17
CA ARG A 122 -22.78 29.46 -1.75
C ARG A 122 -23.75 28.35 -1.31
N ASP A 123 -23.47 27.11 -1.69
CA ASP A 123 -24.24 25.94 -1.28
C ASP A 123 -23.95 25.60 0.19
N ARG A 124 -24.91 25.93 1.07
CA ARG A 124 -24.81 25.68 2.52
C ARG A 124 -24.80 24.20 2.86
N ASP A 125 -25.52 23.38 2.10
CA ASP A 125 -25.61 21.94 2.35
C ASP A 125 -24.32 21.25 1.93
N PHE A 126 -23.71 21.69 0.81
CA PHE A 126 -22.38 21.27 0.40
C PHE A 126 -21.32 21.58 1.47
N LEU A 127 -21.30 22.82 1.97
CA LEU A 127 -20.34 23.22 3.02
C LEU A 127 -20.56 22.42 4.32
N THR A 128 -21.81 22.13 4.67
CA THR A 128 -22.17 21.29 5.82
C THR A 128 -21.63 19.87 5.64
N MET A 129 -21.85 19.27 4.46
CA MET A 129 -21.34 17.95 4.11
C MET A 129 -19.82 17.84 4.29
N LEU A 130 -19.05 18.88 3.90
CA LEU A 130 -17.59 18.86 4.06
C LEU A 130 -17.16 18.75 5.53
N VAL A 131 -17.92 19.32 6.46
CA VAL A 131 -17.70 19.21 7.91
C VAL A 131 -18.10 17.83 8.44
N GLU A 132 -19.05 17.15 7.78
CA GLU A 132 -19.46 15.79 8.12
C GLU A 132 -18.41 14.72 7.73
N ILE A 133 -17.59 14.94 6.71
CA ILE A 133 -16.59 13.95 6.24
C ILE A 133 -15.59 13.55 7.35
N PRO A 134 -14.92 14.47 8.09
CA PRO A 134 -14.06 14.08 9.20
C PRO A 134 -14.80 13.33 10.33
N ARG A 135 -16.07 13.69 10.56
CA ARG A 135 -16.95 13.00 11.53
C ARG A 135 -17.23 11.57 11.09
N PHE A 136 -17.53 11.35 9.82
CA PHE A 136 -17.67 10.02 9.19
C PHE A 136 -16.42 9.17 9.38
N HIS A 137 -15.24 9.67 8.99
CA HIS A 137 -13.98 8.95 9.16
C HIS A 137 -13.66 8.58 10.62
N ARG A 138 -14.00 9.45 11.57
CA ARG A 138 -13.80 9.17 13.01
C ARG A 138 -14.75 8.10 13.52
N ARG A 139 -16.03 8.13 13.11
CA ARG A 139 -17.02 7.11 13.50
C ARG A 139 -16.74 5.77 12.84
N ALA A 140 -16.37 5.74 11.57
CA ALA A 140 -16.01 4.51 10.86
C ALA A 140 -14.83 3.79 11.54
N ARG A 141 -13.76 4.53 11.89
CA ARG A 141 -12.62 3.98 12.65
C ARG A 141 -12.98 3.55 14.08
N ARG A 142 -14.02 4.12 14.68
CA ARG A 142 -14.52 3.67 15.98
C ARG A 142 -15.24 2.33 15.82
N LEU A 143 -16.10 2.19 14.82
CA LEU A 143 -16.78 0.92 14.52
C LEU A 143 -15.77 -0.21 14.32
N LEU A 144 -14.72 0.01 13.52
CA LEU A 144 -13.65 -0.97 13.29
C LEU A 144 -12.90 -1.43 14.55
N ARG A 145 -12.85 -0.60 15.60
CA ARG A 145 -12.21 -0.99 16.87
C ARG A 145 -13.15 -1.77 17.79
N GLN A 146 -14.44 -1.72 17.52
CA GLN A 146 -15.49 -2.33 18.34
C GLN A 146 -16.03 -3.62 17.71
N SER A 147 -15.97 -3.73 16.38
CA SER A 147 -16.37 -4.93 15.64
C SER A 147 -15.26 -5.98 15.67
N ALA A 148 -15.48 -7.07 16.41
CA ALA A 148 -14.64 -8.26 16.36
C ALA A 148 -14.94 -9.13 15.12
N ASP A 149 -16.18 -9.06 14.63
CA ASP A 149 -16.63 -9.74 13.41
C ASP A 149 -16.96 -8.69 12.32
N ALA A 150 -16.48 -8.95 11.09
CA ALA A 150 -16.73 -8.11 9.92
C ALA A 150 -18.08 -8.41 9.24
N SER A 151 -18.69 -9.59 9.48
CA SER A 151 -20.02 -9.95 8.95
C SER A 151 -21.19 -9.45 9.79
N ALA A 152 -21.01 -9.20 11.09
CA ALA A 152 -22.12 -8.90 11.99
C ALA A 152 -22.41 -7.40 12.21
N GLY A 153 -23.67 -7.01 11.99
CA GLY A 153 -24.43 -6.18 12.93
C GLY A 153 -24.96 -4.83 12.46
N MET A 154 -24.40 -4.21 11.41
CA MET A 154 -24.86 -2.88 10.97
C MET A 154 -24.59 -2.66 9.48
N THR A 155 -25.63 -2.30 8.73
CA THR A 155 -25.56 -1.83 7.35
C THR A 155 -24.99 -0.41 7.28
N LEU A 156 -24.56 0.03 6.09
CA LEU A 156 -24.14 1.41 5.89
C LEU A 156 -25.27 2.39 6.21
N ALA A 157 -26.52 2.09 5.83
CA ALA A 157 -27.70 2.90 6.15
C ALA A 157 -27.85 3.10 7.66
N GLU A 158 -27.90 2.00 8.43
CA GLU A 158 -28.04 2.05 9.89
C GLU A 158 -26.88 2.81 10.56
N PHE A 159 -25.65 2.65 10.03
CA PHE A 159 -24.50 3.42 10.51
C PHE A 159 -24.67 4.93 10.28
N LEU A 160 -25.21 5.31 9.11
CA LEU A 160 -25.45 6.71 8.75
C LEU A 160 -26.59 7.32 9.59
N ASP A 161 -27.64 6.54 9.85
CA ASP A 161 -28.75 6.90 10.75
C ASP A 161 -28.27 7.12 12.18
N ALA A 162 -27.58 6.12 12.76
CA ALA A 162 -27.02 6.21 14.11
C ALA A 162 -25.95 7.30 14.27
N GLY A 163 -25.37 7.75 13.15
CA GLY A 163 -24.42 8.86 13.09
C GLY A 163 -25.05 10.24 12.95
N GLY A 164 -26.35 10.32 12.66
CA GLY A 164 -27.05 11.57 12.35
C GLY A 164 -26.46 12.29 11.14
N PHE A 165 -26.11 11.54 10.08
CA PHE A 165 -25.60 12.11 8.83
C PHE A 165 -26.75 12.62 7.95
N SER A 166 -26.58 13.83 7.41
CA SER A 166 -27.60 14.50 6.61
C SER A 166 -27.95 13.72 5.33
N PRO A 167 -29.19 13.83 4.81
CA PRO A 167 -29.54 13.25 3.51
C PRO A 167 -28.61 13.72 2.38
N TYR A 168 -28.18 14.99 2.43
CA TYR A 168 -27.23 15.54 1.48
C TYR A 168 -25.88 14.81 1.51
N PHE A 169 -25.34 14.51 2.70
CA PHE A 169 -24.11 13.73 2.84
C PHE A 169 -24.24 12.30 2.32
N ARG A 170 -25.38 11.64 2.56
CA ARG A 170 -25.61 10.28 2.04
C ARG A 170 -25.54 10.28 0.52
N ARG A 171 -26.31 11.17 -0.11
CA ARG A 171 -26.47 11.26 -1.56
C ARG A 171 -25.20 11.67 -2.30
N HIS A 172 -24.45 12.65 -1.77
CA HIS A 172 -23.35 13.31 -2.49
C HIS A 172 -21.94 12.88 -2.02
N PHE A 173 -21.83 12.08 -0.95
CA PHE A 173 -20.55 11.54 -0.47
C PHE A 173 -20.58 10.03 -0.22
N ALA A 174 -21.48 9.54 0.63
CA ALA A 174 -21.44 8.15 1.07
C ALA A 174 -21.82 7.15 -0.04
N GLU A 175 -22.93 7.41 -0.75
CA GLU A 175 -23.38 6.58 -1.86
C GLU A 175 -22.36 6.58 -3.03
N PRO A 176 -21.89 7.73 -3.56
CA PRO A 176 -20.90 7.74 -4.63
C PRO A 176 -19.60 7.03 -4.27
N LEU A 177 -19.15 7.14 -3.01
CA LEU A 177 -17.93 6.48 -2.54
C LEU A 177 -18.03 4.95 -2.66
N VAL A 178 -19.16 4.36 -2.26
CA VAL A 178 -19.35 2.90 -2.32
C VAL A 178 -19.64 2.45 -3.75
N ALA A 179 -20.53 3.16 -4.43
CA ALA A 179 -20.91 2.91 -5.81
C ALA A 179 -19.69 2.90 -6.74
N ALA A 180 -18.76 3.87 -6.58
CA ALA A 180 -17.56 3.94 -7.41
C ALA A 180 -16.55 2.82 -7.13
N VAL A 181 -16.44 2.35 -5.88
CA VAL A 181 -15.46 1.31 -5.51
C VAL A 181 -15.86 -0.08 -6.01
N TRP A 182 -17.15 -0.43 -5.94
CA TRP A 182 -17.63 -1.76 -6.33
C TRP A 182 -18.50 -1.76 -7.59
N SER A 183 -18.63 -0.62 -8.28
CA SER A 183 -19.40 -0.49 -9.52
C SER A 183 -20.81 -1.07 -9.38
N CYS A 184 -21.45 -0.83 -8.23
CA CYS A 184 -22.74 -1.41 -7.85
C CYS A 184 -23.78 -0.32 -7.60
N ASP A 185 -25.03 -0.58 -7.98
CA ASP A 185 -26.18 0.34 -7.79
C ASP A 185 -26.13 1.08 -6.42
N PRO A 186 -26.28 2.42 -6.39
CA PRO A 186 -26.28 3.18 -5.14
C PRO A 186 -27.31 2.68 -4.11
N ASP A 187 -28.45 2.14 -4.55
CA ASP A 187 -29.48 1.59 -3.64
C ASP A 187 -28.98 0.31 -2.94
N ARG A 188 -28.09 -0.44 -3.60
CA ARG A 188 -27.41 -1.60 -2.98
C ARG A 188 -26.32 -1.17 -2.01
N ALA A 189 -25.65 -0.05 -2.26
CA ALA A 189 -24.59 0.48 -1.39
C ALA A 189 -25.06 0.69 0.06
N ALA A 190 -26.33 1.10 0.26
CA ALA A 190 -26.92 1.30 1.57
C ALA A 190 -26.95 0.02 2.44
N HIS A 191 -27.05 -1.14 1.81
CA HIS A 191 -27.20 -2.45 2.46
C HIS A 191 -25.85 -3.16 2.73
N TYR A 192 -24.73 -2.55 2.33
CA TYR A 192 -23.41 -3.14 2.56
C TYR A 192 -23.10 -3.28 4.06
N PRO A 193 -22.43 -4.37 4.49
CA PRO A 193 -21.95 -4.50 5.87
C PRO A 193 -20.91 -3.40 6.18
N ALA A 194 -21.23 -2.51 7.12
CA ALA A 194 -20.44 -1.30 7.38
C ALA A 194 -19.02 -1.63 7.87
N ALA A 195 -18.86 -2.62 8.75
CA ALA A 195 -17.56 -3.04 9.26
C ALA A 195 -16.65 -3.57 8.13
N TYR A 196 -17.22 -4.36 7.21
CA TYR A 196 -16.52 -4.87 6.05
C TYR A 196 -16.06 -3.75 5.10
N LEU A 197 -16.98 -2.85 4.74
CA LEU A 197 -16.71 -1.65 3.95
C LEU A 197 -15.59 -0.80 4.57
N PHE A 198 -15.68 -0.51 5.87
CA PHE A 198 -14.70 0.33 6.55
C PHE A 198 -13.34 -0.37 6.67
N THR A 199 -13.31 -1.70 6.78
CA THR A 199 -12.04 -2.45 6.79
C THR A 199 -11.33 -2.25 5.46
N PHE A 200 -12.07 -2.38 4.35
CA PHE A 200 -11.55 -2.10 3.02
C PHE A 200 -11.03 -0.66 2.91
N LEU A 201 -11.86 0.34 3.26
CA LEU A 201 -11.48 1.75 3.16
C LEU A 201 -10.29 2.08 4.07
N HIS A 202 -10.17 1.42 5.22
CA HIS A 202 -9.02 1.59 6.12
C HIS A 202 -7.74 1.01 5.51
N HIS A 203 -7.83 -0.21 4.98
CA HIS A 203 -6.72 -0.94 4.36
C HIS A 203 -6.13 -0.13 3.20
N HIS A 204 -7.00 0.47 2.37
CA HIS A 204 -6.63 1.28 1.21
C HIS A 204 -6.36 2.75 1.52
N GLY A 205 -6.39 3.16 2.80
CA GLY A 205 -6.09 4.54 3.21
C GLY A 205 -7.16 5.57 2.80
N MET A 206 -8.38 5.13 2.51
CA MET A 206 -9.54 5.94 2.14
C MET A 206 -10.37 6.44 3.34
N LEU A 207 -10.16 5.91 4.55
CA LEU A 207 -10.71 6.48 5.80
C LEU A 207 -9.86 7.61 6.40
N ARG A 208 -9.03 8.26 5.58
CA ARG A 208 -8.18 9.39 5.98
C ARG A 208 -8.30 10.47 4.91
N VAL A 209 -8.28 11.73 5.34
CA VAL A 209 -8.27 12.88 4.42
C VAL A 209 -6.91 13.03 3.72
N PHE A 210 -5.84 12.51 4.33
CA PHE A 210 -4.48 12.55 3.82
C PHE A 210 -3.78 11.20 4.04
N GLY A 211 -2.75 10.90 3.25
CA GLY A 211 -1.94 9.68 3.40
C GLY A 211 -2.50 8.45 2.70
N SER A 212 -3.22 8.64 1.59
CA SER A 212 -3.57 7.56 0.68
C SER A 212 -2.30 6.97 0.03
N PRO A 213 -2.29 5.65 -0.27
CA PRO A 213 -1.16 5.03 -0.97
C PRO A 213 -0.87 5.70 -2.30
N THR A 214 0.40 5.73 -2.70
CA THR A 214 0.78 6.13 -4.06
C THR A 214 0.39 5.03 -5.04
N TRP A 215 -0.52 5.35 -5.93
CA TRP A 215 -1.01 4.43 -6.95
C TRP A 215 -0.05 4.34 -8.13
N ARG A 216 -0.05 3.17 -8.76
CA ARG A 216 0.79 2.82 -9.89
C ARG A 216 -0.02 2.03 -10.90
N THR A 217 0.43 2.03 -12.15
CA THR A 217 -0.13 1.22 -13.25
C THR A 217 1.01 0.49 -13.96
N VAL A 218 0.68 -0.56 -14.71
CA VAL A 218 1.67 -1.35 -15.48
C VAL A 218 2.09 -0.57 -16.72
N SER A 219 3.40 -0.39 -16.91
CA SER A 219 3.90 0.33 -18.06
C SER A 219 3.75 -0.51 -19.33
N GLY A 220 3.00 0.01 -20.32
CA GLY A 220 2.73 -0.70 -21.57
C GLY A 220 1.56 -1.69 -21.50
N GLY A 221 0.74 -1.60 -20.45
CA GLY A 221 -0.48 -2.40 -20.29
C GLY A 221 -0.28 -3.68 -19.48
N SER A 222 -1.32 -4.09 -18.77
CA SER A 222 -1.38 -5.28 -17.92
C SER A 222 -1.09 -6.58 -18.67
N ARG A 223 -1.43 -6.66 -19.97
CA ARG A 223 -1.06 -7.79 -20.84
C ARG A 223 0.44 -8.13 -20.79
N SER A 224 1.29 -7.13 -20.54
CA SER A 224 2.73 -7.32 -20.45
C SER A 224 3.17 -8.29 -19.34
N TYR A 225 2.51 -8.33 -18.18
CA TYR A 225 2.83 -9.31 -17.14
C TYR A 225 2.19 -10.67 -17.43
N VAL A 226 1.00 -10.67 -18.04
CA VAL A 226 0.29 -11.89 -18.43
C VAL A 226 1.15 -12.70 -19.41
N ASP A 227 1.67 -12.04 -20.44
CA ASP A 227 2.53 -12.67 -21.45
C ASP A 227 3.82 -13.22 -20.81
N ARG A 228 4.39 -12.51 -19.82
CA ARG A 228 5.58 -12.94 -19.08
C ARG A 228 5.32 -14.16 -18.21
N VAL A 229 4.18 -14.22 -17.52
CA VAL A 229 3.78 -15.42 -16.75
C VAL A 229 3.64 -16.61 -17.70
N ALA A 230 2.92 -16.44 -18.81
CA ALA A 230 2.74 -17.52 -19.78
C ALA A 230 4.07 -18.01 -20.37
N ALA A 231 4.99 -17.09 -20.67
CA ALA A 231 6.34 -17.44 -21.11
C ALA A 231 7.14 -18.20 -20.04
N ALA A 232 7.04 -17.78 -18.78
CA ALA A 232 7.71 -18.47 -17.67
C ALA A 232 7.17 -19.90 -17.46
N VAL A 233 5.85 -20.09 -17.52
CA VAL A 233 5.22 -21.42 -17.44
C VAL A 233 5.71 -22.32 -18.58
N ARG A 234 5.73 -21.81 -19.83
CA ARG A 234 6.25 -22.58 -20.98
C ARG A 234 7.73 -22.91 -20.85
N THR A 235 8.53 -21.97 -20.35
CA THR A 235 9.98 -22.17 -20.14
C THR A 235 10.24 -23.26 -19.10
N ALA A 236 9.39 -23.38 -18.10
CA ALA A 236 9.45 -24.45 -17.11
C ALA A 236 8.89 -25.80 -17.62
N GLY A 237 8.54 -25.90 -18.91
CA GLY A 237 8.01 -27.11 -19.53
C GLY A 237 6.50 -27.31 -19.36
N GLY A 238 5.77 -26.29 -18.88
CA GLY A 238 4.31 -26.32 -18.81
C GLY A 238 3.63 -25.95 -20.13
N GLU A 239 2.34 -26.22 -20.19
CA GLU A 239 1.47 -25.93 -21.33
C GLU A 239 0.49 -24.79 -21.02
N VAL A 240 0.21 -23.98 -22.03
CA VAL A 240 -0.77 -22.88 -21.93
C VAL A 240 -1.69 -22.96 -23.14
N ARG A 241 -2.95 -23.31 -22.90
CA ARG A 241 -3.96 -23.62 -23.92
C ARG A 241 -5.13 -22.64 -23.81
N THR A 242 -5.22 -21.73 -24.77
CA THR A 242 -6.36 -20.81 -24.94
C THR A 242 -7.46 -21.45 -25.79
N SER A 243 -8.64 -20.84 -25.86
CA SER A 243 -9.78 -21.37 -26.63
C SER A 243 -10.12 -22.82 -26.26
N THR A 244 -9.85 -23.20 -25.01
CA THR A 244 -9.99 -24.57 -24.49
C THR A 244 -10.95 -24.54 -23.29
N PRO A 245 -12.26 -24.35 -23.53
CA PRO A 245 -13.25 -24.35 -22.45
C PRO A 245 -13.24 -25.69 -21.72
N VAL A 246 -13.10 -25.62 -20.40
CA VAL A 246 -13.34 -26.77 -19.52
C VAL A 246 -14.86 -26.94 -19.37
N LEU A 247 -15.33 -28.17 -19.51
CA LEU A 247 -16.75 -28.56 -19.51
C LEU A 247 -17.11 -29.46 -18.31
N GLY A 248 -16.13 -29.80 -17.48
CA GLY A 248 -16.33 -30.66 -16.32
C GLY A 248 -15.02 -30.94 -15.59
N VAL A 249 -15.10 -30.98 -14.28
CA VAL A 249 -14.04 -31.35 -13.34
C VAL A 249 -14.60 -32.41 -12.40
N THR A 250 -14.02 -33.61 -12.46
CA THR A 250 -14.46 -34.75 -11.66
C THR A 250 -13.28 -35.29 -10.86
N GLU A 251 -13.36 -35.19 -9.53
CA GLU A 251 -12.37 -35.83 -8.66
C GLU A 251 -12.58 -37.35 -8.66
N THR A 252 -11.50 -38.11 -8.83
CA THR A 252 -11.49 -39.57 -8.84
C THR A 252 -10.56 -40.11 -7.73
N PRO A 253 -10.56 -41.42 -7.44
CA PRO A 253 -9.65 -41.99 -6.45
C PRO A 253 -8.16 -41.75 -6.75
N THR A 254 -7.80 -41.63 -8.04
CA THR A 254 -6.41 -41.55 -8.52
C THR A 254 -5.98 -40.16 -9.00
N GLY A 255 -6.90 -39.21 -9.15
CA GLY A 255 -6.59 -37.87 -9.63
C GLY A 255 -7.83 -37.01 -9.85
N VAL A 256 -7.76 -36.09 -10.80
CA VAL A 256 -8.86 -35.24 -11.23
C VAL A 256 -8.97 -35.29 -12.74
N LEU A 257 -10.13 -35.71 -13.23
CA LEU A 257 -10.45 -35.77 -14.65
C LEU A 257 -11.03 -34.41 -15.09
N VAL A 258 -10.39 -33.78 -16.07
CA VAL A 258 -10.83 -32.51 -16.66
C VAL A 258 -11.31 -32.79 -18.08
N ARG A 259 -12.57 -32.47 -18.35
CA ARG A 259 -13.20 -32.64 -19.66
C ARG A 259 -13.19 -31.33 -20.44
N THR A 260 -12.79 -31.40 -21.70
CA THR A 260 -12.80 -30.30 -22.67
C THR A 260 -13.52 -30.77 -23.94
N ALA A 261 -13.74 -29.87 -24.90
CA ALA A 261 -14.28 -30.26 -26.21
C ALA A 261 -13.35 -31.22 -26.99
N SER A 262 -12.04 -31.17 -26.72
CA SER A 262 -11.03 -32.04 -27.36
C SER A 262 -10.90 -33.43 -26.72
N GLY A 263 -11.56 -33.68 -25.59
CA GLY A 263 -11.47 -34.92 -24.84
C GLY A 263 -11.21 -34.72 -23.35
N GLU A 264 -10.87 -35.81 -22.66
CA GLU A 264 -10.64 -35.83 -21.22
C GLU A 264 -9.15 -36.01 -20.92
N GLU A 265 -8.66 -35.30 -19.90
CA GLU A 265 -7.28 -35.37 -19.42
C GLU A 265 -7.25 -35.49 -17.90
N THR A 266 -6.38 -36.37 -17.38
CA THR A 266 -6.24 -36.59 -15.93
C THR A 266 -5.05 -35.83 -15.38
N PHE A 267 -5.28 -35.15 -14.25
CA PHE A 267 -4.27 -34.45 -13.45
C PHE A 267 -4.18 -35.05 -12.05
N ASP A 268 -3.05 -34.88 -11.37
CA ASP A 268 -2.92 -35.28 -9.96
C ASP A 268 -3.78 -34.37 -9.07
N ALA A 269 -3.84 -33.09 -9.42
CA ALA A 269 -4.64 -32.06 -8.77
C ALA A 269 -4.98 -30.92 -9.75
N VAL A 270 -6.04 -30.17 -9.45
CA VAL A 270 -6.54 -29.06 -10.25
C VAL A 270 -6.78 -27.83 -9.39
N VAL A 271 -6.31 -26.68 -9.85
CA VAL A 271 -6.73 -25.37 -9.33
C VAL A 271 -7.84 -24.82 -10.21
N VAL A 272 -9.01 -24.55 -9.64
CA VAL A 272 -10.15 -23.93 -10.34
C VAL A 272 -10.13 -22.43 -10.03
N ALA A 273 -9.66 -21.64 -10.98
CA ALA A 273 -9.41 -20.20 -10.86
C ALA A 273 -10.44 -19.33 -11.60
N THR A 274 -11.71 -19.77 -11.62
CA THR A 274 -12.85 -19.11 -12.29
C THR A 274 -13.77 -18.41 -11.27
N HIS A 275 -14.80 -17.68 -11.73
CA HIS A 275 -15.81 -17.13 -10.80
C HIS A 275 -16.58 -18.24 -10.07
N PRO A 276 -17.16 -17.99 -8.88
CA PRO A 276 -17.81 -19.03 -8.06
C PRO A 276 -18.91 -19.79 -8.79
N HIS A 277 -19.79 -19.09 -9.52
CA HIS A 277 -20.86 -19.73 -10.28
C HIS A 277 -20.31 -20.58 -11.45
N GLN A 278 -19.22 -20.14 -12.08
CA GLN A 278 -18.52 -20.93 -13.11
C GLN A 278 -17.87 -22.16 -12.48
N ALA A 279 -17.15 -21.99 -11.35
CA ALA A 279 -16.53 -23.09 -10.63
C ALA A 279 -17.57 -24.14 -10.24
N LEU A 280 -18.71 -23.73 -9.70
CA LEU A 280 -19.81 -24.63 -9.34
C LEU A 280 -20.38 -25.37 -10.57
N ALA A 281 -20.52 -24.70 -11.71
CA ALA A 281 -20.98 -25.32 -12.95
C ALA A 281 -19.96 -26.30 -13.55
N LEU A 282 -18.66 -26.08 -13.31
CA LEU A 282 -17.59 -26.97 -13.77
C LEU A 282 -17.47 -28.24 -12.91
N LEU A 283 -17.82 -28.19 -11.62
CA LEU A 283 -17.76 -29.35 -10.74
C LEU A 283 -18.88 -30.34 -11.09
N THR A 284 -18.54 -31.54 -11.58
CA THR A 284 -19.54 -32.54 -12.00
C THR A 284 -20.34 -33.09 -10.81
N HIS A 285 -19.69 -33.24 -9.66
CA HIS A 285 -20.28 -33.74 -8.41
C HIS A 285 -19.83 -32.85 -7.25
N PRO A 286 -20.37 -31.62 -7.13
CA PRO A 286 -19.95 -30.70 -6.09
C PRO A 286 -20.34 -31.27 -4.72
N THR A 287 -19.45 -31.14 -3.74
CA THR A 287 -19.75 -31.48 -2.35
C THR A 287 -20.85 -30.54 -1.81
N PRO A 288 -21.53 -30.91 -0.70
CA PRO A 288 -22.50 -30.00 -0.06
C PRO A 288 -21.88 -28.64 0.28
N ALA A 289 -20.65 -28.62 0.80
CA ALA A 289 -19.93 -27.38 1.13
C ALA A 289 -19.62 -26.55 -0.13
N GLN A 290 -19.22 -27.17 -1.24
CA GLN A 290 -18.99 -26.48 -2.50
C GLN A 290 -20.26 -25.83 -3.04
N SER A 291 -21.38 -26.57 -3.04
CA SER A 291 -22.68 -26.05 -3.51
C SER A 291 -23.18 -24.89 -2.66
N GLU A 292 -23.12 -25.04 -1.34
CA GLU A 292 -23.57 -24.02 -0.38
C GLU A 292 -22.71 -22.75 -0.48
N ILE A 293 -21.38 -22.87 -0.38
CA ILE A 293 -20.50 -21.72 -0.30
C ILE A 293 -20.43 -20.97 -1.62
N LEU A 294 -20.30 -21.68 -2.75
CA LEU A 294 -20.18 -21.03 -4.07
C LEU A 294 -21.49 -20.41 -4.55
N GLY A 295 -22.63 -20.99 -4.15
CA GLY A 295 -23.96 -20.43 -4.42
C GLY A 295 -24.22 -19.09 -3.72
N GLU A 296 -23.58 -18.86 -2.56
CA GLU A 296 -23.73 -17.64 -1.75
C GLU A 296 -22.75 -16.51 -2.12
N LEU A 297 -22.01 -16.64 -3.25
CA LEU A 297 -21.07 -15.63 -3.73
C LEU A 297 -21.55 -15.00 -5.05
N PRO A 298 -22.58 -14.14 -5.01
CA PRO A 298 -23.19 -13.57 -6.20
C PRO A 298 -22.28 -12.55 -6.90
N TYR A 299 -22.43 -12.46 -8.22
CA TYR A 299 -21.76 -11.50 -9.10
C TYR A 299 -22.80 -10.70 -9.88
N VAL A 300 -22.42 -9.52 -10.34
CA VAL A 300 -23.21 -8.71 -11.26
C VAL A 300 -22.41 -8.40 -12.51
N ALA A 301 -23.02 -8.61 -13.68
CA ALA A 301 -22.45 -8.22 -14.96
C ALA A 301 -22.55 -6.70 -15.13
N ASN A 302 -21.47 -6.09 -15.59
CA ASN A 302 -21.32 -4.67 -15.86
C ASN A 302 -20.63 -4.50 -17.21
N THR A 303 -21.31 -3.85 -18.16
CA THR A 303 -20.72 -3.46 -19.43
C THR A 303 -19.78 -2.27 -19.23
N ALA A 304 -18.56 -2.41 -19.75
CA ALA A 304 -17.57 -1.38 -19.92
C ALA A 304 -17.46 -0.97 -21.40
N LEU A 305 -17.60 0.32 -21.66
CA LEU A 305 -17.39 0.90 -22.99
C LEU A 305 -16.13 1.76 -22.99
N LEU A 306 -15.10 1.35 -23.75
CA LEU A 306 -13.94 2.18 -24.05
C LEU A 306 -14.31 3.15 -25.18
N HIS A 307 -14.17 4.45 -24.96
CA HIS A 307 -14.59 5.49 -25.92
C HIS A 307 -13.81 6.80 -25.77
N THR A 308 -14.11 7.79 -26.62
CA THR A 308 -13.55 9.16 -26.56
C THR A 308 -14.57 10.26 -26.23
N ASP A 309 -15.80 9.88 -25.87
CA ASP A 309 -16.87 10.83 -25.53
C ASP A 309 -16.65 11.60 -24.21
N ALA A 310 -15.96 12.73 -24.27
CA ALA A 310 -15.66 13.58 -23.11
C ALA A 310 -16.88 14.29 -22.48
N ARG A 311 -18.09 14.16 -23.05
CA ARG A 311 -19.33 14.71 -22.47
C ARG A 311 -19.73 14.05 -21.16
N LEU A 312 -19.20 12.84 -20.89
CA LEU A 312 -19.44 12.12 -19.64
C LEU A 312 -18.53 12.53 -18.48
N LEU A 313 -17.55 13.41 -18.74
CA LEU A 313 -16.75 14.03 -17.68
C LEU A 313 -17.49 15.24 -17.08
N PRO A 314 -17.16 15.65 -15.85
CA PRO A 314 -17.68 16.89 -15.26
C PRO A 314 -17.54 18.10 -16.18
N SER A 315 -18.56 18.95 -16.20
CA SER A 315 -18.60 20.15 -17.01
C SER A 315 -17.56 21.17 -16.53
N ALA A 316 -17.35 21.28 -15.22
CA ALA A 316 -16.30 22.08 -14.63
C ALA A 316 -14.94 21.38 -14.76
N ALA A 317 -14.02 21.99 -15.50
CA ALA A 317 -12.69 21.43 -15.75
C ALA A 317 -11.92 21.11 -14.45
N ASN A 318 -12.10 21.92 -13.41
CA ASN A 318 -11.46 21.72 -12.10
C ASN A 318 -12.04 20.52 -11.31
N ALA A 319 -13.20 19.99 -11.71
CA ALA A 319 -13.81 18.80 -11.13
C ALA A 319 -13.47 17.53 -11.90
N ARG A 320 -12.86 17.60 -13.09
CA ARG A 320 -12.50 16.41 -13.87
C ARG A 320 -11.42 15.60 -13.15
N ALA A 321 -11.71 14.33 -12.91
CA ALA A 321 -10.92 13.41 -12.11
C ALA A 321 -10.52 12.16 -12.92
N SER A 322 -9.71 11.28 -12.33
CA SER A 322 -9.46 9.96 -12.92
C SER A 322 -10.70 9.07 -12.85
N TRP A 323 -11.50 9.19 -11.78
CA TRP A 323 -12.75 8.47 -11.57
C TRP A 323 -13.88 9.48 -11.48
N ASN A 324 -14.87 9.41 -12.36
CA ASN A 324 -15.92 10.42 -12.45
C ASN A 324 -17.27 9.75 -12.26
N PHE A 325 -17.82 9.86 -11.05
CA PHE A 325 -19.18 9.42 -10.75
C PHE A 325 -20.17 10.46 -11.26
N ARG A 326 -21.17 10.03 -12.03
CA ARG A 326 -22.27 10.86 -12.51
C ARG A 326 -23.60 10.29 -12.05
N ARG A 327 -24.45 11.14 -11.50
CA ARG A 327 -25.85 10.83 -11.22
C ARG A 327 -26.75 11.56 -12.23
N PRO A 328 -27.37 10.85 -13.19
CA PRO A 328 -28.22 11.48 -14.21
C PRO A 328 -29.52 12.05 -13.62
N HIS A 329 -30.10 13.02 -14.32
CA HIS A 329 -31.39 13.64 -13.95
C HIS A 329 -32.55 12.63 -13.83
N VAL A 330 -32.63 11.69 -14.77
CA VAL A 330 -33.58 10.58 -14.76
C VAL A 330 -32.84 9.36 -14.23
N GLY A 331 -33.38 8.75 -13.16
CA GLY A 331 -32.76 7.57 -12.56
C GLY A 331 -32.63 6.45 -13.59
N SER A 332 -31.40 6.01 -13.86
CA SER A 332 -31.10 4.93 -14.80
C SER A 332 -31.02 3.54 -14.14
N GLY A 333 -31.30 3.44 -12.83
CA GLY A 333 -31.19 2.20 -12.05
C GLY A 333 -29.79 1.56 -12.11
N SER A 334 -28.75 2.35 -12.40
CA SER A 334 -27.38 1.89 -12.60
C SER A 334 -26.40 2.97 -12.19
N VAL A 335 -25.29 2.56 -11.57
CA VAL A 335 -24.14 3.45 -11.36
C VAL A 335 -23.58 3.85 -12.71
N GLN A 336 -23.33 5.14 -12.89
CA GLN A 336 -22.54 5.63 -14.01
C GLN A 336 -21.21 6.16 -13.50
N VAL A 337 -20.13 5.45 -13.82
CA VAL A 337 -18.76 5.86 -13.49
C VAL A 337 -17.94 5.85 -14.77
N THR A 338 -17.28 6.97 -15.03
CA THR A 338 -16.38 7.15 -16.17
C THR A 338 -14.95 7.32 -15.69
N TYR A 339 -14.06 6.43 -16.11
CA TYR A 339 -12.63 6.50 -15.81
C TYR A 339 -11.90 7.23 -16.94
N ASP A 340 -11.14 8.28 -16.61
CA ASP A 340 -10.21 8.93 -17.54
C ASP A 340 -8.92 8.13 -17.60
N LEU A 341 -8.85 7.17 -18.54
CA LEU A 341 -7.70 6.27 -18.69
C LEU A 341 -6.46 7.00 -19.18
N THR A 342 -6.61 8.05 -19.98
CA THR A 342 -5.49 8.92 -20.39
C THR A 342 -4.79 9.49 -19.17
N ARG A 343 -5.56 10.05 -18.22
CA ARG A 343 -5.04 10.61 -16.98
C ARG A 343 -4.49 9.55 -16.04
N LEU A 344 -5.27 8.49 -15.81
CA LEU A 344 -4.99 7.45 -14.83
C LEU A 344 -3.73 6.67 -15.24
N GLN A 345 -3.63 6.28 -16.51
CA GLN A 345 -2.48 5.52 -17.03
C GLN A 345 -1.32 6.41 -17.50
N ARG A 346 -1.49 7.75 -17.48
CA ARG A 346 -0.53 8.72 -18.04
C ARG A 346 -0.18 8.42 -19.50
N LEU A 347 -1.21 8.19 -20.31
CA LEU A 347 -1.02 7.94 -21.74
C LEU A 347 -0.41 9.19 -22.41
N PRO A 348 0.58 9.04 -23.30
CA PRO A 348 1.26 10.17 -23.93
C PRO A 348 0.43 10.72 -25.11
N THR A 349 -0.72 11.30 -24.83
CA THR A 349 -1.69 11.83 -25.80
C THR A 349 -2.58 12.90 -25.17
N ASP A 350 -3.10 13.81 -26.00
CA ASP A 350 -4.11 14.80 -25.60
C ASP A 350 -5.54 14.27 -25.76
N ILE A 351 -5.73 13.16 -26.49
CA ILE A 351 -7.03 12.51 -26.63
C ILE A 351 -7.42 11.87 -25.29
N ARG A 352 -8.66 12.11 -24.86
CA ARG A 352 -9.23 11.48 -23.66
C ARG A 352 -9.81 10.13 -24.04
N TYR A 353 -9.08 9.08 -23.70
CA TYR A 353 -9.58 7.72 -23.71
C TYR A 353 -10.25 7.44 -22.37
N LEU A 354 -11.53 7.10 -22.43
CA LEU A 354 -12.40 6.93 -21.29
C LEU A 354 -12.96 5.52 -21.29
N VAL A 355 -13.18 4.94 -20.12
CA VAL A 355 -14.04 3.76 -19.99
C VAL A 355 -15.21 4.10 -19.08
N THR A 356 -16.43 3.88 -19.56
CA THR A 356 -17.64 4.08 -18.78
C THR A 356 -18.27 2.75 -18.41
N LEU A 357 -18.56 2.59 -17.12
CA LEU A 357 -19.35 1.51 -16.56
C LEU A 357 -20.77 2.00 -16.31
N GLY A 358 -21.75 1.24 -16.79
CA GLY A 358 -23.17 1.55 -16.67
C GLY A 358 -23.62 2.75 -17.51
N GLY A 359 -24.91 2.79 -17.86
CA GLY A 359 -25.46 3.89 -18.65
C GLY A 359 -24.95 3.93 -20.10
N GLU A 360 -24.86 2.77 -20.76
CA GLU A 360 -24.37 2.63 -22.14
C GLU A 360 -25.04 3.59 -23.14
N HIS A 361 -26.33 3.85 -22.94
CA HIS A 361 -27.14 4.76 -23.77
C HIS A 361 -26.72 6.23 -23.68
N PHE A 362 -25.87 6.60 -22.71
CA PHE A 362 -25.28 7.95 -22.63
C PHE A 362 -24.01 8.10 -23.46
N VAL A 363 -23.37 7.00 -23.88
CA VAL A 363 -22.15 7.04 -24.70
C VAL A 363 -22.55 7.19 -26.16
N ASP A 364 -21.94 8.15 -26.87
CA ASP A 364 -22.07 8.27 -28.33
C ASP A 364 -21.57 6.98 -29.03
N PRO A 365 -22.43 6.21 -29.72
CA PRO A 365 -22.03 4.98 -30.38
C PRO A 365 -20.91 5.19 -31.41
N ALA A 366 -20.84 6.37 -32.04
CA ALA A 366 -19.80 6.68 -33.02
C ALA A 366 -18.40 6.88 -32.39
N LYS A 367 -18.32 7.04 -31.05
CA LYS A 367 -17.07 7.23 -30.32
C LYS A 367 -16.62 5.99 -29.55
N VAL A 368 -17.38 4.89 -29.62
CA VAL A 368 -17.03 3.63 -28.97
C VAL A 368 -15.89 2.95 -29.74
N ILE A 369 -14.85 2.58 -29.01
CA ILE A 369 -13.67 1.87 -29.51
C ILE A 369 -13.80 0.37 -29.20
N ALA A 370 -14.24 0.03 -28.00
CA ALA A 370 -14.42 -1.37 -27.60
C ALA A 370 -15.52 -1.51 -26.54
N ARG A 371 -16.20 -2.66 -26.58
CA ARG A 371 -17.14 -3.12 -25.56
C ARG A 371 -16.54 -4.33 -24.83
N ARG A 372 -16.67 -4.35 -23.51
CA ARG A 372 -16.31 -5.49 -22.65
C ARG A 372 -17.37 -5.69 -21.59
N ASP A 373 -17.70 -6.95 -21.31
CA ASP A 373 -18.58 -7.30 -20.21
C ASP A 373 -17.71 -7.86 -19.09
N TYR A 374 -17.75 -7.21 -17.92
CA TYR A 374 -17.03 -7.63 -16.72
C TYR A 374 -18.03 -8.04 -15.65
N GLU A 375 -17.61 -8.86 -14.69
CA GLU A 375 -18.45 -9.21 -13.54
C GLU A 375 -17.78 -8.77 -12.25
N HIS A 376 -18.57 -8.14 -11.36
CA HIS A 376 -18.11 -7.65 -10.08
C HIS A 376 -18.80 -8.42 -8.94
N PRO A 377 -18.08 -8.78 -7.86
CA PRO A 377 -18.67 -9.47 -6.72
C PRO A 377 -19.65 -8.56 -5.97
N LEU A 378 -20.74 -9.15 -5.49
CA LEU A 378 -21.70 -8.50 -4.62
C LEU A 378 -21.48 -8.90 -3.15
N TYR A 379 -21.31 -7.90 -2.30
CA TYR A 379 -21.09 -8.13 -0.87
C TYR A 379 -22.39 -7.97 -0.08
N THR A 380 -22.87 -9.10 0.45
CA THR A 380 -23.98 -9.21 1.38
C THR A 380 -23.46 -9.79 2.70
N PRO A 381 -24.23 -9.70 3.80
CA PRO A 381 -23.88 -10.43 5.02
C PRO A 381 -23.69 -11.94 4.77
N THR A 382 -24.51 -12.55 3.91
CA THR A 382 -24.40 -13.96 3.54
C THR A 382 -23.12 -14.25 2.74
N SER A 383 -22.79 -13.43 1.75
CA SER A 383 -21.59 -13.65 0.93
C SER A 383 -20.30 -13.44 1.72
N VAL A 384 -20.27 -12.48 2.66
CA VAL A 384 -19.13 -12.28 3.57
C VAL A 384 -18.96 -13.47 4.52
N ALA A 385 -20.07 -14.06 5.02
CA ALA A 385 -20.04 -15.25 5.87
C ALA A 385 -19.61 -16.50 5.10
N ALA A 386 -20.15 -16.73 3.89
CA ALA A 386 -19.75 -17.82 3.01
C ALA A 386 -18.25 -17.75 2.66
N ARG A 387 -17.74 -16.54 2.39
CA ARG A 387 -16.32 -16.31 2.11
C ARG A 387 -15.40 -16.77 3.26
N ALA A 388 -15.81 -16.58 4.52
CA ALA A 388 -15.03 -17.02 5.68
C ALA A 388 -14.87 -18.55 5.74
N ARG A 389 -15.77 -19.29 5.07
CA ARG A 389 -15.81 -20.75 5.00
C ARG A 389 -15.18 -21.33 3.73
N LEU A 390 -14.67 -20.51 2.81
CA LEU A 390 -14.15 -20.96 1.50
C LEU A 390 -13.19 -22.16 1.55
N ARG A 391 -12.39 -22.28 2.62
CA ARG A 391 -11.47 -23.41 2.84
C ARG A 391 -12.16 -24.77 3.03
N GLU A 392 -13.44 -24.78 3.40
CA GLU A 392 -14.28 -25.98 3.49
C GLU A 392 -14.65 -26.52 2.10
N ALA A 393 -14.64 -25.66 1.06
CA ALA A 393 -14.99 -26.05 -0.31
C ALA A 393 -13.82 -26.69 -1.08
N ASP A 394 -12.59 -26.55 -0.57
CA ASP A 394 -11.40 -27.19 -1.13
C ASP A 394 -11.33 -28.67 -0.75
N THR A 395 -10.90 -29.52 -1.68
CA THR A 395 -10.55 -30.93 -1.41
C THR A 395 -9.04 -31.13 -1.37
N ALA A 396 -8.58 -32.38 -1.27
CA ALA A 396 -7.16 -32.70 -1.33
C ALA A 396 -6.57 -32.52 -2.74
N ARG A 397 -7.41 -32.53 -3.79
CA ARG A 397 -6.98 -32.47 -5.19
C ARG A 397 -7.64 -31.36 -6.00
N VAL A 398 -8.79 -30.84 -5.57
CA VAL A 398 -9.47 -29.72 -6.23
C VAL A 398 -9.46 -28.52 -5.30
N VAL A 399 -8.73 -27.48 -5.68
CA VAL A 399 -8.56 -26.27 -4.86
C VAL A 399 -9.09 -25.06 -5.61
N LEU A 400 -9.88 -24.25 -4.93
CA LEU A 400 -10.52 -23.08 -5.51
C LEU A 400 -9.61 -21.86 -5.37
N ALA A 401 -9.58 -21.04 -6.42
CA ALA A 401 -8.85 -19.79 -6.40
C ALA A 401 -9.65 -18.67 -7.10
N GLY A 402 -9.43 -17.43 -6.69
CA GLY A 402 -10.04 -16.27 -7.31
C GLY A 402 -10.17 -15.08 -6.38
N ALA A 403 -10.40 -13.91 -6.96
CA ALA A 403 -10.45 -12.65 -6.20
C ALA A 403 -11.59 -12.61 -5.15
N TYR A 404 -12.59 -13.48 -5.26
CA TYR A 404 -13.64 -13.68 -4.24
C TYR A 404 -13.12 -14.17 -2.88
N HIS A 405 -11.87 -14.64 -2.80
CA HIS A 405 -11.20 -14.91 -1.51
C HIS A 405 -10.88 -13.64 -0.71
N GLY A 406 -11.10 -12.45 -1.28
CA GLY A 406 -10.91 -11.16 -0.62
C GLY A 406 -11.95 -10.13 -1.01
N TRP A 407 -11.51 -8.93 -1.38
CA TRP A 407 -12.37 -7.80 -1.78
C TRP A 407 -12.59 -7.72 -3.30
N GLY A 408 -12.22 -8.75 -4.06
CA GLY A 408 -12.41 -8.77 -5.51
C GLY A 408 -11.30 -8.04 -6.28
N PHE A 409 -10.19 -7.68 -5.63
CA PHE A 409 -9.09 -6.96 -6.28
C PHE A 409 -8.01 -7.92 -6.80
N HIS A 410 -7.12 -7.40 -7.65
CA HIS A 410 -6.05 -8.19 -8.27
C HIS A 410 -5.10 -8.85 -7.27
N GLU A 411 -4.80 -8.18 -6.15
CA GLU A 411 -4.01 -8.79 -5.06
C GLU A 411 -4.75 -9.98 -4.42
N ASP A 412 -6.06 -9.88 -4.22
CA ASP A 412 -6.83 -10.97 -3.62
C ASP A 412 -6.82 -12.19 -4.53
N GLY A 413 -6.89 -11.98 -5.85
CA GLY A 413 -6.71 -13.03 -6.83
C GLY A 413 -5.29 -13.61 -6.82
N ALA A 414 -4.25 -12.77 -6.83
CA ALA A 414 -2.86 -13.23 -6.78
C ALA A 414 -2.55 -14.03 -5.51
N ARG A 415 -2.94 -13.51 -4.34
CA ARG A 415 -2.82 -14.19 -3.04
C ARG A 415 -3.56 -15.53 -3.05
N SER A 416 -4.80 -15.55 -3.53
CA SER A 416 -5.60 -16.78 -3.60
C SER A 416 -4.96 -17.84 -4.50
N GLY A 417 -4.39 -17.44 -5.65
CA GLY A 417 -3.64 -18.36 -6.52
C GLY A 417 -2.39 -18.94 -5.87
N LEU A 418 -1.63 -18.13 -5.13
CA LEU A 418 -0.50 -18.60 -4.33
C LEU A 418 -0.95 -19.59 -3.25
N GLU A 419 -1.96 -19.23 -2.47
CA GLU A 419 -2.49 -20.09 -1.40
C GLU A 419 -3.02 -21.42 -1.95
N ALA A 420 -3.62 -21.42 -3.14
CA ALA A 420 -4.09 -22.64 -3.80
C ALA A 420 -2.93 -23.57 -4.18
N ALA A 421 -1.86 -23.02 -4.76
CA ALA A 421 -0.65 -23.79 -5.05
C ALA A 421 0.00 -24.35 -3.77
N GLU A 422 0.09 -23.54 -2.71
CA GLU A 422 0.66 -23.97 -1.42
C GLU A 422 -0.17 -25.06 -0.73
N ARG A 423 -1.51 -25.01 -0.87
CA ARG A 423 -2.39 -26.07 -0.36
C ARG A 423 -2.14 -27.42 -1.04
N LEU A 424 -1.75 -27.40 -2.32
CA LEU A 424 -1.31 -28.59 -3.06
C LEU A 424 0.14 -29.00 -2.73
N GLY A 425 0.80 -28.33 -1.79
CA GLY A 425 2.18 -28.59 -1.39
C GLY A 425 3.23 -27.98 -2.33
N LEU A 426 2.82 -27.14 -3.28
CA LEU A 426 3.71 -26.46 -4.22
C LEU A 426 4.16 -25.13 -3.61
N ARG A 427 5.46 -24.89 -3.56
CA ARG A 427 6.00 -23.72 -2.83
C ARG A 427 6.46 -22.63 -3.80
N TRP A 428 6.24 -21.38 -3.41
CA TRP A 428 6.95 -20.25 -4.00
C TRP A 428 8.07 -19.82 -3.06
N PRO A 429 9.24 -20.50 -3.09
CA PRO A 429 10.35 -20.16 -2.20
C PRO A 429 10.73 -18.70 -2.42
N PRO A 430 11.10 -17.96 -1.35
CA PRO A 430 11.59 -16.60 -1.49
C PRO A 430 12.70 -16.57 -2.54
N ALA A 431 12.79 -15.48 -3.31
CA ALA A 431 13.81 -15.34 -4.34
C ALA A 431 15.18 -15.73 -3.76
N PRO A 432 16.01 -16.51 -4.49
CA PRO A 432 17.29 -16.95 -3.98
C PRO A 432 18.09 -15.73 -3.53
N VAL A 433 18.26 -15.60 -2.22
CA VAL A 433 19.32 -14.77 -1.66
C VAL A 433 20.61 -15.45 -2.11
N PRO A 434 21.56 -14.75 -2.75
CA PRO A 434 22.82 -15.37 -3.16
C PRO A 434 23.45 -16.14 -1.99
N ASP A 435 23.86 -17.37 -2.31
CA ASP A 435 24.17 -18.46 -1.39
C ASP A 435 24.92 -18.00 -0.12
N ARG A 436 24.31 -18.22 1.05
CA ARG A 436 24.94 -18.01 2.35
C ARG A 436 24.99 -19.36 3.06
N ALA A 437 26.20 -19.80 3.40
CA ALA A 437 26.45 -21.05 4.11
C ALA A 437 25.63 -21.15 5.42
N PRO A 438 25.20 -22.36 5.84
CA PRO A 438 24.40 -22.53 7.04
C PRO A 438 25.27 -22.25 8.27
N VAL A 439 24.86 -21.28 9.09
CA VAL A 439 25.48 -21.06 10.41
C VAL A 439 24.56 -21.68 11.46
N ASP A 440 25.12 -22.67 12.14
CA ASP A 440 24.58 -23.37 13.28
C ASP A 440 24.21 -22.39 14.42
N LEU A 441 22.92 -22.27 14.75
CA LEU A 441 22.43 -21.39 15.80
C LEU A 441 22.33 -22.15 17.14
N ALA A 442 23.49 -22.37 17.76
CA ALA A 442 23.54 -22.43 19.22
C ALA A 442 23.55 -20.99 19.77
N PRO A 443 22.74 -20.65 20.79
CA PRO A 443 22.73 -19.29 21.35
C PRO A 443 24.04 -19.03 22.11
N PRO A 444 24.89 -18.06 21.69
CA PRO A 444 26.11 -17.77 22.45
C PRO A 444 25.78 -16.90 23.66
N ARG A 445 26.28 -17.36 24.81
CA ARG A 445 26.26 -16.71 26.11
C ARG A 445 26.69 -15.23 26.07
N ALA A 446 26.06 -14.46 26.94
CA ALA A 446 26.26 -13.04 27.21
C ALA A 446 27.74 -12.64 27.42
N ALA A 447 28.27 -11.82 26.52
CA ALA A 447 29.44 -11.00 26.78
C ALA A 447 28.98 -9.63 27.33
N ARG A 448 29.59 -9.22 28.43
CA ARG A 448 29.27 -8.05 29.27
C ARG A 448 29.03 -6.76 28.45
N THR A 449 27.90 -6.12 28.72
CA THR A 449 27.39 -4.94 28.01
C THR A 449 28.03 -3.65 28.54
N ALA A 450 28.35 -2.72 27.64
CA ALA A 450 28.85 -1.39 28.02
C ALA A 450 27.71 -0.55 28.61
N ALA A 451 27.96 0.13 29.72
CA ALA A 451 26.95 0.95 30.39
C ALA A 451 26.52 2.15 29.51
N PRO A 452 25.23 2.57 29.55
CA PRO A 452 24.77 3.79 28.90
C PRO A 452 25.60 5.04 29.27
N VAL A 453 26.00 5.82 28.27
CA VAL A 453 26.80 7.04 28.48
C VAL A 453 25.95 8.28 28.17
N ALA A 454 25.87 9.21 29.11
CA ALA A 454 25.22 10.51 28.90
C ALA A 454 26.22 11.50 28.29
N TYR A 455 25.75 12.29 27.33
CA TYR A 455 26.52 13.33 26.65
C TYR A 455 25.86 14.68 26.90
N ALA A 456 26.63 15.65 27.38
CA ALA A 456 26.20 17.05 27.38
C ALA A 456 26.45 17.61 25.97
N THR A 457 25.38 17.96 25.27
CA THR A 457 25.44 18.35 23.86
C THR A 457 25.13 19.82 23.67
N THR A 458 25.72 20.39 22.64
CA THR A 458 25.40 21.71 22.10
C THR A 458 24.84 21.50 20.71
N ILE A 459 23.63 22.00 20.47
CA ILE A 459 22.97 21.98 19.17
C ILE A 459 22.97 23.40 18.62
N THR A 460 23.49 23.55 17.41
CA THR A 460 23.52 24.81 16.66
C THR A 460 22.73 24.64 15.37
N HIS A 461 21.81 25.55 15.12
CA HIS A 461 21.12 25.68 13.83
C HIS A 461 21.53 27.00 13.20
N ARG A 462 21.87 26.99 11.91
CA ARG A 462 22.21 28.18 11.14
C ARG A 462 21.51 28.13 9.79
N ARG A 463 20.63 29.10 9.56
CA ARG A 463 20.01 29.41 8.27
C ARG A 463 20.69 30.64 7.70
N ARG A 464 21.14 30.57 6.44
CA ARG A 464 21.83 31.70 5.76
C ARG A 464 20.90 32.51 4.86
N GLN A 465 19.89 31.86 4.27
CA GLN A 465 18.92 32.47 3.35
C GLN A 465 17.50 31.89 3.57
N PRO A 466 16.43 32.59 3.16
CA PRO A 466 16.40 33.99 2.71
C PRO A 466 16.55 35.00 3.87
N ILE A 467 16.27 34.57 5.10
CA ILE A 467 16.52 35.35 6.33
C ILE A 467 17.61 34.66 7.15
N GLY A 468 18.70 35.38 7.42
CA GLY A 468 19.78 34.91 8.28
C GLY A 468 19.30 34.70 9.72
N HIS A 469 19.41 33.48 10.23
CA HIS A 469 19.07 33.18 11.62
C HIS A 469 19.92 32.03 12.14
N ALA A 470 20.57 32.23 13.28
CA ALA A 470 21.30 31.18 13.97
C ALA A 470 20.90 31.14 15.44
N PHE A 471 20.74 29.95 15.99
CA PHE A 471 20.55 29.77 17.41
C PHE A 471 21.31 28.54 17.89
N ARG A 472 21.78 28.62 19.14
CA ARG A 472 22.54 27.58 19.82
C ARG A 472 21.90 27.30 21.17
N HIS A 473 21.74 26.03 21.53
CA HIS A 473 21.23 25.63 22.83
C HIS A 473 21.92 24.37 23.35
N ARG A 474 21.89 24.18 24.68
CA ARG A 474 22.44 22.99 25.33
C ARG A 474 21.34 21.92 25.45
N SER A 475 21.71 20.67 25.23
CA SER A 475 20.85 19.48 25.38
C SER A 475 21.65 18.34 26.04
N HIS A 476 21.03 17.18 26.21
CA HIS A 476 21.69 15.95 26.62
C HIS A 476 21.22 14.78 25.75
N LEU A 477 22.13 13.97 25.24
CA LEU A 477 21.84 12.71 24.54
C LEU A 477 22.37 11.52 25.34
N TRP A 478 21.78 10.36 25.11
CA TRP A 478 22.32 9.07 25.55
C TRP A 478 22.93 8.34 24.38
N VAL A 479 24.12 7.78 24.58
CA VAL A 479 24.68 6.75 23.71
C VAL A 479 24.54 5.41 24.42
N VAL A 480 23.81 4.48 23.81
CA VAL A 480 23.48 3.17 24.39
C VAL A 480 23.86 2.06 23.43
N ASP A 481 24.24 0.92 23.98
CA ASP A 481 24.38 -0.33 23.26
C ASP A 481 23.01 -1.02 23.23
N LEU A 482 22.39 -1.14 22.05
CA LEU A 482 21.04 -1.69 21.93
C LEU A 482 20.98 -3.16 22.34
N ASP A 483 22.07 -3.90 22.17
CA ASP A 483 22.16 -5.30 22.57
C ASP A 483 22.33 -5.46 24.08
N GLY A 484 22.66 -4.36 24.77
CA GLY A 484 22.85 -4.31 26.22
C GLY A 484 21.75 -3.61 27.00
N LEU A 485 20.69 -3.15 26.34
CA LEU A 485 19.54 -2.58 27.03
C LEU A 485 18.69 -3.69 27.66
N PRO A 486 18.13 -3.45 28.86
CA PRO A 486 17.11 -4.35 29.40
C PRO A 486 15.91 -4.45 28.46
N ALA A 487 15.15 -5.54 28.53
CA ALA A 487 13.96 -5.74 27.69
C ALA A 487 12.92 -4.61 27.85
N ASP A 488 12.85 -3.98 29.02
CA ASP A 488 11.99 -2.83 29.28
C ASP A 488 12.61 -1.48 28.84
N GLY A 489 13.81 -1.47 28.25
CA GLY A 489 14.48 -0.30 27.71
C GLY A 489 14.95 0.74 28.73
N ARG A 490 14.92 0.44 30.04
CA ARG A 490 15.29 1.41 31.07
C ARG A 490 16.80 1.65 31.10
N ILE A 491 17.19 2.92 31.14
CA ILE A 491 18.59 3.36 31.23
C ILE A 491 19.06 3.44 32.70
N GLY A 492 18.12 3.34 33.64
CA GLY A 492 18.37 3.32 35.09
C GLY A 492 17.19 3.89 35.88
N ARG A 493 17.23 3.76 37.21
CA ARG A 493 16.16 4.26 38.11
C ARG A 493 16.03 5.78 37.95
N LEU A 494 14.85 6.26 37.52
CA LEU A 494 14.51 7.67 37.25
C LEU A 494 15.24 8.34 36.06
N ARG A 495 15.99 7.59 35.24
CA ARG A 495 16.81 8.15 34.14
C ARG A 495 16.15 8.12 32.77
N GLY A 496 14.90 7.67 32.71
CA GLY A 496 14.13 7.52 31.48
C GLY A 496 14.31 6.16 30.81
N GLN A 497 13.76 6.04 29.60
CA GLN A 497 13.66 4.78 28.85
C GLN A 497 13.97 5.03 27.37
N ILE A 498 14.69 4.11 26.73
CA ILE A 498 14.73 3.97 25.27
C ILE A 498 13.65 2.95 24.90
N ALA A 499 12.49 3.42 24.42
CA ALA A 499 11.35 2.57 24.15
C ALA A 499 11.21 2.28 22.65
N ALA A 500 10.90 1.04 22.29
CA ALA A 500 10.67 0.63 20.89
C ALA A 500 9.64 1.52 20.19
N ILE A 501 8.56 1.88 20.89
CA ILE A 501 7.50 2.76 20.39
C ILE A 501 8.00 4.14 19.91
N ASP A 502 9.17 4.57 20.38
CA ASP A 502 9.79 5.85 20.04
C ASP A 502 10.66 5.82 18.79
N HIS A 503 10.89 4.66 18.18
CA HIS A 503 11.79 4.52 17.05
C HIS A 503 11.17 3.64 15.96
N PHE A 504 11.56 3.91 14.72
CA PHE A 504 11.08 3.27 13.52
C PHE A 504 9.54 3.14 13.52
N THR A 505 9.04 1.93 13.24
CA THR A 505 7.61 1.61 13.20
C THR A 505 7.00 1.62 14.60
N GLY A 506 7.82 1.34 15.61
CA GLY A 506 7.41 1.21 17.00
C GLY A 506 6.47 0.04 17.25
N ARG A 507 6.54 -0.98 16.39
CA ARG A 507 5.74 -2.22 16.47
C ARG A 507 6.57 -3.41 16.92
N ALA A 508 7.89 -3.37 16.73
CA ALA A 508 8.75 -4.44 17.20
C ALA A 508 8.89 -4.41 18.73
N PRO A 509 9.19 -5.55 19.38
CA PRO A 509 9.35 -5.62 20.83
C PRO A 509 10.53 -4.78 21.34
N THR A 510 11.56 -4.56 20.51
CA THR A 510 12.75 -3.76 20.85
C THR A 510 13.12 -2.81 19.71
N VAL A 511 13.84 -1.72 20.03
CA VAL A 511 14.41 -0.82 19.00
C VAL A 511 15.34 -1.59 18.07
N ARG A 512 16.10 -2.56 18.61
CA ARG A 512 17.01 -3.42 17.86
C ARG A 512 16.28 -4.21 16.77
N ALA A 513 15.17 -4.85 17.12
CA ALA A 513 14.39 -5.65 16.16
C ALA A 513 13.78 -4.79 15.04
N ASP A 514 13.30 -3.58 15.36
CA ASP A 514 12.77 -2.64 14.37
C ASP A 514 13.89 -2.12 13.43
N LEU A 515 15.11 -1.89 13.96
CA LEU A 515 16.29 -1.53 13.18
C LEU A 515 16.75 -2.68 12.27
N ASP A 516 16.83 -3.91 12.78
CA ASP A 516 17.22 -5.08 11.98
C ASP A 516 16.22 -5.29 10.82
N ALA A 517 14.92 -5.14 11.08
CA ALA A 517 13.90 -5.18 10.03
C ALA A 517 14.03 -4.02 9.03
N PHE A 518 14.43 -2.82 9.49
CA PHE A 518 14.74 -1.71 8.60
C PHE A 518 15.94 -2.02 7.70
N LEU A 519 17.05 -2.47 8.27
CA LEU A 519 18.28 -2.80 7.54
C LEU A 519 18.09 -3.98 6.57
N ALA A 520 17.29 -4.98 6.96
CA ALA A 520 16.97 -6.12 6.11
C ALA A 520 16.22 -5.70 4.83
N ARG A 521 15.39 -4.64 4.88
CA ARG A 521 14.76 -4.07 3.68
C ARG A 521 15.73 -3.34 2.76
N HIS A 522 16.94 -3.05 3.23
CA HIS A 522 18.05 -2.49 2.48
C HIS A 522 19.17 -3.51 2.24
N ASP A 523 18.87 -4.80 2.34
CA ASP A 523 19.81 -5.92 2.12
C ASP A 523 21.04 -5.92 3.05
N ILE A 524 20.95 -5.24 4.20
CA ILE A 524 21.99 -5.19 5.22
C ILE A 524 21.58 -6.11 6.37
N ASP A 525 22.40 -7.13 6.61
CA ASP A 525 22.27 -8.04 7.74
C ASP A 525 23.50 -7.91 8.63
N LEU A 526 23.27 -7.54 9.89
CA LEU A 526 24.31 -7.33 10.87
C LEU A 526 24.87 -8.63 11.45
N ARG A 527 24.31 -9.81 11.13
CA ARG A 527 24.80 -11.13 11.58
C ARG A 527 24.99 -11.24 13.11
N GLY A 528 24.10 -10.61 13.88
CA GLY A 528 24.21 -10.53 15.34
C GLY A 528 25.34 -9.61 15.84
N GLY A 529 25.88 -8.77 14.96
CA GLY A 529 26.84 -7.73 15.27
C GLY A 529 26.24 -6.57 16.06
N ARG A 530 27.10 -5.65 16.50
CA ARG A 530 26.78 -4.66 17.54
C ARG A 530 26.11 -3.40 16.99
N VAL A 531 25.19 -2.82 17.77
CA VAL A 531 24.59 -1.52 17.44
C VAL A 531 24.72 -0.53 18.59
N LEU A 532 25.30 0.64 18.29
CA LEU A 532 25.25 1.81 19.17
C LEU A 532 24.21 2.80 18.68
N MET A 533 23.48 3.40 19.62
CA MET A 533 22.43 4.36 19.34
C MET A 533 22.63 5.64 20.15
N ALA A 534 22.60 6.80 19.48
CA ALA A 534 22.51 8.12 20.10
C ALA A 534 21.09 8.68 20.00
N ALA A 535 20.40 8.87 21.14
CA ALA A 535 19.04 9.42 21.20
C ALA A 535 18.70 10.09 22.54
N HIS A 536 17.58 10.82 22.60
CA HIS A 536 17.00 11.25 23.88
C HIS A 536 16.25 10.09 24.54
N ALA A 537 16.26 10.07 25.87
CA ALA A 537 15.43 9.16 26.64
C ALA A 537 14.01 9.70 26.79
N ARG A 538 13.02 8.81 26.80
CA ARG A 538 11.64 9.10 27.16
C ARG A 538 11.57 9.59 28.61
N ALA A 539 10.81 10.65 28.82
CA ALA A 539 10.56 11.27 30.12
C ALA A 539 9.08 11.58 30.29
N LEU A 540 8.48 11.22 31.43
CA LEU A 540 7.08 11.52 31.76
C LEU A 540 6.09 11.07 30.65
N GLY A 541 6.32 9.91 30.04
CA GLY A 541 5.47 9.37 28.97
C GLY A 541 5.64 10.05 27.60
N HIS A 542 6.61 10.96 27.43
CA HIS A 542 6.87 11.65 26.19
C HIS A 542 8.34 11.47 25.76
N CYS A 543 8.56 11.25 24.46
CA CYS A 543 9.88 11.29 23.83
C CYS A 543 9.85 12.21 22.61
N PHE A 544 10.92 12.97 22.38
CA PHE A 544 11.08 13.76 21.17
C PHE A 544 12.55 13.70 20.73
N ASN A 545 12.78 13.04 19.59
CA ASN A 545 14.10 12.82 19.02
C ASN A 545 14.22 13.58 17.69
N PRO A 546 14.66 14.86 17.70
CA PRO A 546 14.84 15.60 16.45
C PRO A 546 15.85 14.91 15.53
N ILE A 547 16.78 14.15 16.11
CA ILE A 547 17.69 13.25 15.42
C ILE A 547 18.05 12.09 16.36
N SER A 548 18.03 10.86 15.84
CA SER A 548 18.61 9.66 16.43
C SER A 548 19.64 9.10 15.45
N VAL A 549 20.79 8.65 15.94
CA VAL A 549 21.85 8.06 15.08
C VAL A 549 22.11 6.64 15.53
N PHE A 550 22.15 5.70 14.57
CA PHE A 550 22.48 4.30 14.78
C PHE A 550 23.76 3.97 14.02
N TRP A 551 24.75 3.43 14.72
CA TRP A 551 25.97 2.89 14.13
C TRP A 551 25.94 1.37 14.26
N CYS A 552 26.01 0.69 13.13
CA CYS A 552 25.75 -0.73 13.04
C CYS A 552 26.99 -1.46 12.51
N TRP A 553 27.52 -2.41 13.27
CA TRP A 553 28.63 -3.25 12.85
C TRP A 553 28.15 -4.68 12.59
N ALA A 554 28.71 -5.34 11.58
CA ALA A 554 28.42 -6.74 11.27
C ALA A 554 29.09 -7.74 12.24
N GLY A 555 29.93 -7.24 13.15
CA GLY A 555 30.63 -8.01 14.18
C GLY A 555 30.60 -7.30 15.54
N ARG A 556 31.21 -7.93 16.56
CA ARG A 556 31.34 -7.33 17.90
C ARG A 556 32.50 -6.33 18.00
N ASP A 557 33.45 -6.40 17.07
CA ASP A 557 34.53 -5.43 16.97
C ASP A 557 34.00 -4.12 16.36
N THR A 558 34.19 -3.03 17.10
CA THR A 558 33.79 -1.67 16.73
C THR A 558 34.99 -0.76 16.44
N SER A 559 36.19 -1.34 16.27
CA SER A 559 37.40 -0.60 15.93
C SER A 559 37.41 -0.11 14.48
N GLY A 560 36.75 -0.86 13.58
CA GLY A 560 36.55 -0.50 12.17
C GLY A 560 35.30 0.36 11.89
N PRO A 561 35.14 0.84 10.65
CA PRO A 561 33.96 1.62 10.26
C PRO A 561 32.67 0.80 10.39
N PRO A 562 31.53 1.45 10.70
CA PRO A 562 30.25 0.75 10.77
C PRO A 562 29.84 0.23 9.39
N ALA A 563 29.24 -0.96 9.35
CA ALA A 563 28.66 -1.54 8.14
C ALA A 563 27.46 -0.74 7.63
N ALA A 564 26.75 -0.05 8.53
CA ALA A 564 25.69 0.89 8.18
C ALA A 564 25.59 2.01 9.22
N THR A 565 25.25 3.22 8.76
CA THR A 565 24.85 4.34 9.62
C THR A 565 23.42 4.72 9.27
N VAL A 566 22.51 4.66 10.23
CA VAL A 566 21.12 5.07 10.06
C VAL A 566 20.87 6.35 10.85
N VAL A 567 20.25 7.34 10.22
CA VAL A 567 19.85 8.58 10.88
C VAL A 567 18.33 8.69 10.83
N GLU A 568 17.70 8.59 12.00
CA GLU A 568 16.26 8.77 12.15
C GLU A 568 15.97 10.22 12.57
N VAL A 569 15.06 10.87 11.86
CA VAL A 569 14.67 12.26 12.10
C VAL A 569 13.20 12.29 12.49
N HIS A 570 12.85 13.03 13.55
CA HIS A 570 11.45 13.29 13.92
C HIS A 570 11.16 14.77 13.76
N ASN A 571 9.93 15.09 13.33
CA ASN A 571 9.46 16.47 13.32
C ASN A 571 8.51 16.75 14.49
N THR A 572 8.24 18.02 14.76
CA THR A 572 7.32 18.44 15.84
C THR A 572 5.85 18.13 15.56
N TYR A 573 5.54 17.55 14.40
CA TYR A 573 4.20 17.16 13.94
C TYR A 573 3.90 15.67 14.14
N GLY A 574 4.88 14.89 14.63
CA GLY A 574 4.72 13.46 14.95
C GLY A 574 5.10 12.51 13.81
N ASP A 575 5.65 13.01 12.71
CA ASP A 575 6.22 12.17 11.65
C ASP A 575 7.64 11.70 12.05
N ARG A 576 8.08 10.61 11.41
CA ARG A 576 9.45 10.12 11.50
C ARG A 576 9.96 9.68 10.14
N HIS A 577 11.27 9.70 9.94
CA HIS A 577 11.89 9.13 8.76
C HIS A 577 13.29 8.63 9.10
N ALA A 578 13.62 7.40 8.73
CA ALA A 578 14.94 6.80 8.88
C ALA A 578 15.68 6.82 7.54
N TYR A 579 16.83 7.49 7.51
CA TYR A 579 17.73 7.56 6.36
C TYR A 579 18.85 6.54 6.55
N LEU A 580 19.02 5.62 5.60
CA LEU A 580 20.24 4.84 5.47
C LEU A 580 21.31 5.72 4.83
N VAL A 581 22.32 6.12 5.60
CA VAL A 581 23.38 7.02 5.13
C VAL A 581 24.53 6.17 4.58
N PRO A 582 24.89 6.30 3.28
CA PRO A 582 26.08 5.67 2.71
C PRO A 582 27.32 6.43 3.20
N ALA A 583 27.68 6.20 4.46
CA ALA A 583 28.77 6.89 5.11
C ALA A 583 30.12 6.32 4.65
N ASP A 584 31.05 7.21 4.29
CA ASP A 584 32.45 6.87 4.07
C ASP A 584 33.15 6.49 5.40
N GLU A 585 34.43 6.12 5.33
CA GLU A 585 35.25 5.77 6.50
C GLU A 585 35.32 6.89 7.56
N ARG A 586 34.99 8.14 7.18
CA ARG A 586 34.95 9.31 8.08
C ARG A 586 33.55 9.57 8.65
N GLY A 587 32.58 8.69 8.38
CA GLY A 587 31.20 8.83 8.81
C GLY A 587 30.40 9.86 8.01
N THR A 588 30.82 10.20 6.78
CA THR A 588 30.18 11.21 5.94
C THR A 588 29.44 10.59 4.76
N GLY A 589 28.17 10.93 4.57
CA GLY A 589 27.37 10.46 3.44
C GLY A 589 26.35 11.49 2.96
N THR A 590 25.78 11.26 1.77
CA THR A 590 24.74 12.12 1.20
C THR A 590 23.48 11.29 0.95
N VAL A 591 22.32 11.84 1.32
CA VAL A 591 21.01 11.21 1.11
C VAL A 591 20.01 12.25 0.61
N ASP A 592 19.07 11.84 -0.22
CA ASP A 592 18.00 12.74 -0.68
C ASP A 592 17.05 13.07 0.46
N LYS A 593 16.60 14.32 0.51
CA LYS A 593 15.69 14.78 1.56
C LYS A 593 14.30 14.20 1.33
N ALA A 594 13.87 13.30 2.22
CA ALA A 594 12.59 12.63 2.10
C ALA A 594 11.57 13.04 3.18
N MET A 595 11.93 13.92 4.12
CA MET A 595 11.08 14.29 5.25
C MET A 595 10.82 15.80 5.39
N TYR A 596 9.56 16.19 5.62
CA TYR A 596 9.20 17.57 5.94
C TYR A 596 9.50 17.88 7.43
N VAL A 597 10.65 18.50 7.67
CA VAL A 597 11.16 18.73 9.04
C VAL A 597 10.91 20.15 9.56
N SER A 598 10.60 21.11 8.69
CA SER A 598 10.42 22.52 9.03
C SER A 598 9.37 23.17 8.14
N PRO A 599 8.51 24.08 8.67
CA PRO A 599 7.49 24.78 7.89
C PRO A 599 8.04 25.66 6.75
N PHE A 600 9.35 25.84 6.68
CA PHE A 600 10.04 26.78 5.80
C PHE A 600 10.95 26.11 4.77
N HIS A 601 10.96 24.77 4.70
CA HIS A 601 11.70 24.00 3.72
C HIS A 601 10.77 22.93 3.14
N GLY A 602 10.67 22.83 1.81
CA GLY A 602 9.96 21.73 1.15
C GLY A 602 10.76 20.42 1.27
N THR A 603 10.43 19.38 0.53
CA THR A 603 11.20 18.11 0.46
C THR A 603 12.25 18.08 -0.65
N ASP A 604 12.34 19.15 -1.42
CA ASP A 604 13.40 19.43 -2.38
C ASP A 604 14.78 19.48 -1.70
N GLY A 605 15.79 18.85 -2.33
CA GLY A 605 17.20 18.91 -1.90
C GLY A 605 17.80 17.61 -1.35
N SER A 606 19.06 17.69 -0.92
CA SER A 606 19.82 16.59 -0.33
C SER A 606 20.46 16.97 1.01
N TYR A 607 20.59 15.99 1.89
CA TYR A 607 21.32 16.11 3.14
C TYR A 607 22.72 15.53 2.98
N ARG A 608 23.72 16.36 3.26
CA ARG A 608 25.07 15.88 3.59
C ARG A 608 25.16 15.67 5.10
N VAL A 609 25.31 14.43 5.51
CA VAL A 609 25.37 14.00 6.91
C VAL A 609 26.80 13.63 7.26
N VAL A 610 27.28 14.11 8.41
CA VAL A 610 28.55 13.71 9.03
C VAL A 610 28.21 13.20 10.43
N ALA A 611 28.38 11.91 10.67
CA ALA A 611 28.04 11.27 11.94
C ALA A 611 29.00 10.11 12.28
N PRO A 612 30.28 10.38 12.58
CA PRO A 612 31.21 9.34 13.02
C PRO A 612 30.77 8.73 14.36
N PRO A 613 31.02 7.43 14.58
CA PRO A 613 30.77 6.80 15.87
C PRO A 613 31.67 7.40 16.95
N PRO A 614 31.21 7.52 18.21
CA PRO A 614 32.06 7.97 19.30
C PRO A 614 33.14 6.93 19.60
N THR A 615 34.40 7.36 19.66
CA THR A 615 35.56 6.49 19.89
C THR A 615 35.85 6.32 21.38
N GLY A 616 35.51 5.16 21.92
CA GLY A 616 35.77 4.80 23.33
C GLY A 616 34.90 5.57 24.35
N PRO A 617 35.10 5.32 25.66
CA PRO A 617 34.25 5.89 26.73
C PRO A 617 34.35 7.42 26.88
N SER A 618 35.45 8.00 26.43
CA SER A 618 35.73 9.44 26.43
C SER A 618 35.51 10.10 25.07
N GLY A 619 35.06 9.34 24.07
CA GLY A 619 34.82 9.81 22.70
C GLY A 619 33.84 10.98 22.67
N ARG A 620 34.06 11.93 21.76
CA ARG A 620 33.14 13.07 21.57
C ARG A 620 32.05 12.68 20.58
N LEU A 621 30.83 13.14 20.82
CA LEU A 621 29.74 13.00 19.87
C LEU A 621 29.78 14.20 18.92
N ALA A 622 29.86 13.96 17.61
CA ALA A 622 29.80 15.01 16.61
C ALA A 622 28.88 14.56 15.47
N VAL A 623 27.78 15.29 15.26
CA VAL A 623 26.83 15.04 14.18
C VAL A 623 26.56 16.36 13.48
N ALA A 624 26.73 16.41 12.16
CA ALA A 624 26.38 17.57 11.36
C ALA A 624 25.49 17.15 10.19
N VAL A 625 24.48 17.96 9.91
CA VAL A 625 23.57 17.79 8.79
C VAL A 625 23.53 19.12 8.04
N ARG A 626 23.94 19.11 6.79
CA ARG A 626 23.81 20.24 5.87
C ARG A 626 22.77 19.92 4.83
N LEU A 627 21.74 20.77 4.74
CA LEU A 627 20.74 20.72 3.70
C LEU A 627 21.15 21.63 2.54
N HIS A 628 21.18 21.06 1.35
CA HIS A 628 21.31 21.76 0.08
C HIS A 628 19.96 21.70 -0.66
N ASN A 629 19.27 22.83 -0.79
CA ASN A 629 18.04 22.91 -1.57
C ASN A 629 18.34 23.25 -3.04
N GLU A 630 17.44 22.88 -3.95
CA GLU A 630 17.57 23.16 -5.39
C GLU A 630 17.55 24.67 -5.71
N ASP A 631 16.93 25.48 -4.84
CA ASP A 631 16.89 26.95 -4.93
C ASP A 631 18.19 27.63 -4.44
N GLY A 632 19.23 26.85 -4.12
CA GLY A 632 20.53 27.34 -3.66
C GLY A 632 20.59 27.69 -2.17
N SER A 633 19.47 27.62 -1.44
CA SER A 633 19.47 27.91 -0.01
C SER A 633 20.13 26.79 0.81
N VAL A 634 20.91 27.19 1.82
CA VAL A 634 21.67 26.27 2.69
C VAL A 634 21.25 26.41 4.15
N PHE A 635 21.00 25.26 4.78
CA PHE A 635 20.74 25.15 6.21
C PHE A 635 21.73 24.18 6.86
N ASP A 636 22.37 24.64 7.94
CA ASP A 636 23.32 23.87 8.72
C ASP A 636 22.71 23.53 10.10
N ALA A 637 22.73 22.25 10.47
CA ALA A 637 22.46 21.78 11.82
C ALA A 637 23.68 21.00 12.33
N SER A 638 24.17 21.32 13.53
CA SER A 638 25.30 20.59 14.13
C SER A 638 25.03 20.31 15.59
N LEU A 639 25.35 19.10 16.02
CA LEU A 639 25.36 18.63 17.38
C LEU A 639 26.79 18.24 17.75
N VAL A 640 27.30 18.82 18.83
CA VAL A 640 28.59 18.40 19.40
C VAL A 640 28.43 18.14 20.89
N GLY A 641 29.01 17.07 21.40
CA GLY A 641 28.89 16.68 22.80
C GLY A 641 30.13 16.00 23.34
N ALA A 642 30.29 16.09 24.66
CA ALA A 642 31.27 15.34 25.41
C ALA A 642 30.55 14.49 26.47
N PRO A 643 31.13 13.34 26.86
CA PRO A 643 30.61 12.56 27.97
C PRO A 643 30.45 13.43 29.22
N SER A 644 29.32 13.29 29.90
CA SER A 644 28.97 14.12 31.05
C SER A 644 28.42 13.28 32.20
N ARG A 645 28.35 13.91 33.37
CA ARG A 645 27.54 13.37 34.47
C ARG A 645 26.09 13.23 34.01
N ILE A 646 25.44 12.19 34.52
CA ILE A 646 24.06 11.85 34.17
C ILE A 646 23.13 12.95 34.70
N PRO A 647 22.24 13.53 33.87
CA PRO A 647 21.30 14.53 34.33
C PRO A 647 20.27 13.93 35.30
N LEU A 648 19.88 14.70 36.33
CA LEU A 648 18.90 14.30 37.34
C LEU A 648 17.53 13.94 36.75
N LEU A 649 17.11 14.62 35.67
CA LEU A 649 15.83 14.39 34.99
C LEU A 649 16.02 14.41 33.45
N PRO A 650 15.41 13.47 32.70
CA PRO A 650 15.57 13.34 31.24
C PRO A 650 14.74 14.36 30.42
N LEU A 651 14.70 15.64 30.82
CA LEU A 651 13.83 16.66 30.20
C LEU A 651 14.37 17.28 28.91
N ALA A 652 15.52 16.82 28.41
CA ALA A 652 16.22 17.43 27.28
C ALA A 652 15.39 17.42 25.98
N GLY A 653 14.75 16.30 25.65
CA GLY A 653 13.90 16.20 24.45
C GLY A 653 12.67 17.12 24.50
N LEU A 654 12.03 17.24 25.67
CA LEU A 654 10.88 18.14 25.88
C LEU A 654 11.28 19.62 25.75
N ARG A 655 12.42 20.01 26.34
CA ARG A 655 12.96 21.37 26.20
C ARG A 655 13.31 21.68 24.75
N GLY A 656 13.90 20.73 24.02
CA GLY A 656 14.20 20.85 22.59
C GLY A 656 12.93 21.09 21.75
N ALA A 657 11.87 20.31 21.97
CA ALA A 657 10.60 20.48 21.28
C ALA A 657 9.98 21.88 21.49
N LEU A 658 9.98 22.38 22.72
CA LEU A 658 9.47 23.71 23.06
C LEU A 658 10.31 24.82 22.39
N LEU A 659 11.63 24.71 22.43
CA LEU A 659 12.53 25.67 21.80
C LEU A 659 12.32 25.71 20.28
N ILE A 660 12.21 24.56 19.61
CA ILE A 660 11.98 24.51 18.16
C ILE A 660 10.66 25.19 17.78
N ARG A 661 9.56 24.94 18.51
CA ARG A 661 8.28 25.61 18.28
C ARG A 661 8.38 27.12 18.46
N ARG A 662 9.05 27.59 19.53
CA ARG A 662 9.24 29.02 19.80
C ARG A 662 10.00 29.73 18.68
N HIS A 663 11.09 29.13 18.17
CA HIS A 663 11.86 29.71 17.07
C HIS A 663 11.08 29.66 15.75
N GLY A 664 10.29 28.61 15.50
CA GLY A 664 9.38 28.53 14.36
C GLY A 664 8.36 29.66 14.33
N VAL A 665 7.71 29.95 15.46
CA VAL A 665 6.77 31.07 15.60
C VAL A 665 7.47 32.42 15.38
N ALA A 666 8.67 32.61 15.94
CA ALA A 666 9.44 33.85 15.75
C ALA A 666 9.83 34.10 14.28
N LEU A 667 10.14 33.04 13.51
CA LEU A 667 10.44 33.15 12.09
C LEU A 667 9.19 33.42 11.25
N TRP A 668 8.05 32.83 11.60
CA TRP A 668 6.76 33.12 10.96
C TRP A 668 6.34 34.58 11.17
N LEU A 669 6.45 35.09 12.40
CA LEU A 669 6.19 36.50 12.72
C LEU A 669 7.11 37.48 11.98
N ARG A 670 8.28 37.02 11.53
CA ARG A 670 9.25 37.80 10.73
C ARG A 670 9.00 37.70 9.21
N GLY A 671 7.86 37.17 8.78
CA GLY A 671 7.43 37.15 7.38
C GLY A 671 7.98 35.99 6.56
N LEU A 672 8.59 34.97 7.19
CA LEU A 672 9.04 33.77 6.47
C LEU A 672 7.82 32.96 6.01
N GLN A 673 7.67 32.81 4.69
CA GLN A 673 6.53 32.10 4.10
C GLN A 673 6.53 30.63 4.48
N VAL A 674 5.39 30.15 4.96
CA VAL A 674 5.17 28.74 5.26
C VAL A 674 4.97 28.02 3.93
N ARG A 675 5.84 27.05 3.62
CA ARG A 675 5.62 26.18 2.47
C ARG A 675 4.46 25.21 2.82
N PRO A 676 3.53 24.94 1.89
CA PRO A 676 2.54 23.89 2.10
C PRO A 676 3.26 22.56 2.38
N ARG A 677 2.81 21.82 3.41
CA ARG A 677 3.42 20.54 3.78
C ARG A 677 3.22 19.54 2.65
N PRO A 678 4.27 19.08 1.96
CA PRO A 678 4.15 18.04 0.95
C PRO A 678 3.90 16.67 1.60
N VAL A 679 3.20 15.79 0.88
CA VAL A 679 3.16 14.37 1.22
C VAL A 679 4.56 13.81 1.01
N HIS A 680 5.14 13.24 2.05
CA HIS A 680 6.51 12.74 2.01
C HIS A 680 6.56 11.33 2.61
N HIS A 681 7.37 10.47 2.00
CA HIS A 681 7.55 9.09 2.44
C HIS A 681 8.14 9.07 3.85
N GLN A 682 7.61 8.25 4.75
CA GLN A 682 8.17 8.06 6.09
C GLN A 682 8.83 6.69 6.13
N GLU A 683 10.07 6.62 5.63
CA GLU A 683 10.82 5.38 5.59
C GLU A 683 11.15 4.96 7.02
N GLY A 684 10.95 3.68 7.31
CA GLY A 684 11.12 3.18 8.66
C GLY A 684 10.06 3.60 9.68
N ALA A 685 9.02 4.39 9.36
CA ALA A 685 8.01 4.82 10.34
C ALA A 685 6.60 4.20 10.17
N ARG A 686 5.65 4.64 11.02
CA ARG A 686 4.32 4.05 11.31
C ARG A 686 3.29 3.95 10.19
#